data_AF-A0A932UCP0-F1
#
_entry.id   AF-A0A932UCP0-F1
#
_cell.length_a   1.000
_cell.length_b   1.000
_cell.length_c   1.000
_cell.angle_alpha   90.00
_cell.angle_beta   90.00
_cell.angle_gamma   90.00
#
_symmetry.space_group_name_H-M   'P 1'
#
loop_
_entity.id
_entity.type
_entity.pdbx_description
1 polymer ?
#
loop_
_entity_poly.entity_id
_entity_poly.type
_entity_poly.pdbx_seq_one_letter_code
_entity_poly.pdbx_strand_id
1 'polypeptide(L)'
;MILYLTTADTEILTLTRALRELPSEFPAVRAYNPATLAQAGALERFFEEDVPAATAVVLRLLGGKRPFAAGFDRLAAACREREVPFVALPGDQQPDLDLSAATTVAPDLAARLFTYLLHGGVRNFVQMLRFVSDELHGTSLGYDEPQELPWDGIYHPSAPSSVDLADYLARLDPALPTVGVLFYRAHWMSGNLDFIDALIAAIESHRCNVIPVFLYSLKSGAIPDATLPASSATPSRSHARTFTASQPHTSAQSDYVLERYFVAPDGSRRVDVIVNTLSFATANLEVRGATVASGWSVEYLDQLDVPVLQAVNATSTRAEWESHEGGLSPIDTAMNVAMPEFDGRLITVPISFKETVDLNVTNGVSGVGSRVLGNDTIAPTPSTQHPIPIVKYVPDLERVDYVARLAARWALLHQTPNSEKRIALILANYPSKAGRIGNAVGLDTPASVVALLHALAADGYHVEGIPECGDALMHALADGCSYDLDFLTPAQMATAAGRVPAATYAGWHDGFTPPVRATLAEAWGAPPGRVYTHDGHLYVPGLRFGNVFVGVQPPRGFGDNPIAIYHSPDLAPPHHYLAYYRWLRDDFGAHAVVHVGKHGNLEWLPGKALGLSASCFPEVALNDLPHFYPFIVNNPGEGTQAKRRAHATILDHLIPSMQTADSYNEISRVEQLMDEYYQVQT
;
A
#
# COMPACT_ATOMS: atom_id res chain seq x y z
N MET A 1 7.24 35.55 23.00
CA MET A 1 7.31 34.45 22.01
C MET A 1 8.11 33.30 22.60
N ILE A 2 7.66 32.06 22.46
CA ILE A 2 8.42 30.86 22.86
C ILE A 2 9.30 30.42 21.69
N LEU A 3 10.60 30.27 21.91
CA LEU A 3 11.52 29.65 20.95
C LEU A 3 11.74 28.18 21.30
N TYR A 4 11.58 27.30 20.33
CA TYR A 4 11.79 25.87 20.47
C TYR A 4 12.86 25.39 19.49
N LEU A 5 14.01 24.96 19.99
CA LEU A 5 15.13 24.50 19.16
C LEU A 5 15.31 23.00 19.37
N THR A 6 15.32 22.22 18.29
CA THR A 6 15.48 20.76 18.37
C THR A 6 16.24 20.18 17.20
N THR A 7 17.06 19.16 17.46
CA THR A 7 17.69 18.37 16.39
C THR A 7 16.74 17.35 15.76
N ALA A 8 15.53 17.16 16.30
CA ALA A 8 14.57 16.17 15.84
C ALA A 8 13.41 16.80 15.05
N ASP A 9 13.40 16.63 13.72
CA ASP A 9 12.33 17.16 12.85
C ASP A 9 10.94 16.61 13.22
N THR A 10 10.87 15.41 13.79
CA THR A 10 9.63 14.81 14.29
C THR A 10 8.98 15.64 15.40
N GLU A 11 9.76 16.35 16.21
CA GLU A 11 9.24 17.25 17.24
C GLU A 11 8.71 18.55 16.64
N ILE A 12 9.36 19.08 15.60
CA ILE A 12 8.88 20.26 14.86
C ILE A 12 7.53 19.96 14.19
N LEU A 13 7.41 18.75 13.61
CA LEU A 13 6.14 18.21 13.10
C LEU A 13 5.08 18.13 14.21
N THR A 14 5.44 17.52 15.34
CA THR A 14 4.53 17.36 16.49
C THR A 14 4.04 18.72 17.00
N LEU A 15 4.95 19.67 17.13
CA LEU A 15 4.68 21.04 17.57
C LEU A 15 3.69 21.74 16.64
N THR A 16 3.88 21.59 15.32
CA THR A 16 2.98 22.17 14.31
C THR A 16 1.56 21.65 14.46
N ARG A 17 1.38 20.36 14.77
CA ARG A 17 0.06 19.78 15.04
C ARG A 17 -0.48 20.26 16.39
N ALA A 18 0.34 20.27 17.44
CA ALA A 18 -0.06 20.69 18.79
C ALA A 18 -0.56 22.13 18.82
N LEU A 19 0.07 23.04 18.06
CA LEU A 19 -0.35 24.44 17.97
C LEU A 19 -1.75 24.63 17.38
N ARG A 20 -2.27 23.66 16.62
CA ARG A 20 -3.65 23.70 16.10
C ARG A 20 -4.69 23.36 17.17
N GLU A 21 -4.28 22.69 18.25
CA GLU A 21 -5.14 22.33 19.39
C GLU A 21 -5.12 23.38 20.52
N LEU A 22 -4.22 24.38 20.40
CA LEU A 22 -4.12 25.47 21.36
C LEU A 22 -5.06 26.63 21.00
N PRO A 23 -5.50 27.43 21.99
CA PRO A 23 -6.35 28.60 21.75
C PRO A 23 -5.69 29.59 20.79
N SER A 24 -6.48 30.33 20.01
CA SER A 24 -5.98 31.34 19.07
C SER A 24 -5.16 32.46 19.72
N GLU A 25 -5.39 32.70 21.02
CA GLU A 25 -4.69 33.70 21.84
C GLU A 25 -3.38 33.18 22.47
N PHE A 26 -3.01 31.91 22.22
CA PHE A 26 -1.80 31.30 22.78
C PHE A 26 -0.54 32.07 22.36
N PRO A 27 0.50 32.20 23.22
CA PRO A 27 1.73 32.90 22.86
C PRO A 27 2.38 32.38 21.57
N ALA A 28 2.93 33.28 20.75
CA ALA A 28 3.61 32.89 19.53
C ALA A 28 4.75 31.90 19.81
N VAL A 29 4.75 30.76 19.12
CA VAL A 29 5.82 29.76 19.17
C VAL A 29 6.55 29.73 17.84
N ARG A 30 7.89 29.78 17.86
CA ARG A 30 8.74 29.55 16.69
C ARG A 30 9.67 28.38 16.96
N ALA A 31 9.82 27.50 15.98
CA ALA A 31 10.73 26.36 16.05
C ALA A 31 11.95 26.55 15.14
N TYR A 32 13.06 25.91 15.47
CA TYR A 32 14.24 25.84 14.61
C TYR A 32 14.93 24.49 14.75
N ASN A 33 15.45 23.98 13.64
CA ASN A 33 16.47 22.93 13.68
C ASN A 33 17.86 23.60 13.71
N PRO A 34 18.72 23.33 14.71
CA PRO A 34 20.07 23.88 14.75
C PRO A 34 20.88 23.70 13.45
N ALA A 35 20.65 22.61 12.70
CA ALA A 35 21.30 22.36 11.42
C ALA A 35 20.89 23.38 10.34
N THR A 36 19.66 23.91 10.37
CA THR A 36 19.21 24.93 9.41
C THR A 36 19.76 26.30 9.78
N LEU A 37 20.00 26.56 11.06
CA LEU A 37 20.64 27.79 11.54
C LEU A 37 22.14 27.86 11.19
N ALA A 38 22.79 26.73 10.87
CA ALA A 38 24.18 26.71 10.45
C ALA A 38 24.43 27.25 9.03
N GLN A 39 23.36 27.54 8.27
CA GLN A 39 23.46 28.13 6.93
C GLN A 39 23.85 29.62 6.99
N ALA A 40 24.54 30.11 5.95
CA ALA A 40 25.12 31.46 5.94
C ALA A 40 24.10 32.57 6.23
N GLY A 41 24.32 33.34 7.32
CA GLY A 41 23.48 34.46 7.73
C GLY A 41 22.19 34.07 8.46
N ALA A 42 21.84 32.78 8.57
CA ALA A 42 20.66 32.32 9.29
C ALA A 42 20.84 32.46 10.81
N LEU A 43 22.04 32.10 11.32
CA LEU A 43 22.38 32.22 12.73
C LEU A 43 22.38 33.69 13.18
N GLU A 44 22.97 34.58 12.39
CA GLU A 44 23.02 36.01 12.69
C GLU A 44 21.61 36.61 12.77
N ARG A 45 20.77 36.35 11.77
CA ARG A 45 19.36 36.80 11.78
C ARG A 45 18.58 36.26 12.98
N PHE A 46 18.75 34.98 13.31
CA PHE A 46 18.12 34.39 14.50
C PHE A 46 18.49 35.16 15.78
N PHE A 47 19.75 35.55 15.94
CA PHE A 47 20.20 36.35 17.09
C PHE A 47 19.77 37.83 17.04
N GLU A 48 19.57 38.40 15.85
CA GLU A 48 19.18 39.79 15.65
C GLU A 48 17.66 40.01 15.75
N GLU A 49 16.86 39.04 15.30
CA GLU A 49 15.39 39.16 15.17
C GLU A 49 14.64 38.34 16.22
N ASP A 50 14.97 37.06 16.37
CA ASP A 50 14.17 36.11 17.14
C ASP A 50 14.52 36.08 18.63
N VAL A 51 15.82 35.99 18.94
CA VAL A 51 16.30 35.94 20.33
C VAL A 51 15.87 37.18 21.13
N PRO A 52 15.90 38.42 20.60
CA PRO A 52 15.40 39.58 21.32
C PRO A 52 13.89 39.58 21.60
N ALA A 53 13.10 38.89 20.77
CA ALA A 53 11.65 38.77 20.92
C ALA A 53 11.22 37.55 21.77
N ALA A 54 12.19 36.71 22.16
CA ALA A 54 11.95 35.52 22.96
C ALA A 54 11.57 35.87 24.41
N THR A 55 10.53 35.23 24.91
CA THR A 55 10.08 35.31 26.31
C THR A 55 10.28 34.00 27.05
N ALA A 56 10.59 32.91 26.33
CA ALA A 56 11.09 31.65 26.86
C ALA A 56 11.82 30.90 25.74
N VAL A 57 12.84 30.11 26.08
CA VAL A 57 13.60 29.30 25.12
C VAL A 57 13.72 27.88 25.64
N VAL A 58 13.25 26.91 24.84
CA VAL A 58 13.41 25.48 25.07
C VAL A 58 14.34 24.93 23.99
N LEU A 59 15.42 24.28 24.39
CA LEU A 59 16.42 23.71 23.51
C LEU A 59 16.59 22.22 23.82
N ARG A 60 16.41 21.35 22.82
CA ARG A 60 16.65 19.91 22.93
C ARG A 60 17.68 19.42 21.91
N LEU A 61 18.79 18.85 22.37
CA LEU A 61 19.90 18.44 21.49
C LEU A 61 20.30 16.98 21.69
N LEU A 62 20.36 16.23 20.59
CA LEU A 62 20.95 14.88 20.58
C LEU A 62 22.48 14.98 20.44
N GLY A 63 23.24 14.41 21.39
CA GLY A 63 24.71 14.45 21.37
C GLY A 63 25.32 15.70 22.03
N GLY A 64 24.60 16.30 22.99
CA GLY A 64 25.06 17.44 23.78
C GLY A 64 25.13 18.75 22.99
N LYS A 65 26.05 19.65 23.33
CA LYS A 65 26.17 20.98 22.67
C LYS A 65 26.71 20.95 21.23
N ARG A 66 27.30 19.83 20.78
CA ARG A 66 28.03 19.74 19.49
C ARG A 66 27.18 20.11 18.27
N PRO A 67 25.91 19.64 18.12
CA PRO A 67 25.09 19.98 16.97
C PRO A 67 24.75 21.47 16.84
N PHE A 68 24.92 22.25 17.92
CA PHE A 68 24.69 23.69 17.93
C PHE A 68 25.89 24.47 18.46
N ALA A 69 27.11 23.97 18.26
CA ALA A 69 28.32 24.54 18.87
C ALA A 69 28.53 26.03 18.60
N ALA A 70 28.20 26.51 17.39
CA ALA A 70 28.37 27.91 17.00
C ALA A 70 27.37 28.87 17.67
N GLY A 71 26.22 28.38 18.12
CA GLY A 71 25.14 29.19 18.68
C GLY A 71 24.85 28.94 20.16
N PHE A 72 25.20 27.78 20.71
CA PHE A 72 24.80 27.35 22.05
C PHE A 72 25.24 28.32 23.15
N ASP A 73 26.54 28.61 23.24
CA ASP A 73 27.08 29.48 24.28
C ASP A 73 26.57 30.93 24.13
N ARG A 74 26.41 31.40 22.88
CA ARG A 74 25.81 32.72 22.57
C ARG A 74 24.35 32.77 23.03
N LEU A 75 23.56 31.73 22.78
CA LEU A 75 22.15 31.66 23.17
C LEU A 75 22.01 31.62 24.70
N ALA A 76 22.81 30.78 25.36
CA ALA A 76 22.80 30.68 26.82
C ALA A 76 23.22 32.00 27.49
N ALA A 77 24.24 32.68 26.97
CA ALA A 77 24.65 34.01 27.45
C ALA A 77 23.56 35.06 27.20
N ALA A 78 23.01 35.10 25.98
CA ALA A 78 21.96 36.03 25.59
C ALA A 78 20.69 35.90 26.45
N CYS A 79 20.30 34.68 26.82
CA CYS A 79 19.16 34.43 27.70
C CYS A 79 19.46 34.87 29.15
N ARG A 80 20.67 34.61 29.67
CA ARG A 80 21.08 35.07 31.01
C ARG A 80 21.12 36.59 31.11
N GLU A 81 21.70 37.27 30.13
CA GLU A 81 21.80 38.73 30.10
C GLU A 81 20.44 39.42 30.03
N ARG A 82 19.46 38.79 29.38
CA ARG A 82 18.09 39.32 29.21
C ARG A 82 17.10 38.79 30.24
N GLU A 83 17.55 37.97 31.18
CA GLU A 83 16.70 37.27 32.16
C GLU A 83 15.55 36.47 31.50
N VAL A 84 15.80 35.92 30.30
CA VAL A 84 14.85 35.05 29.59
C VAL A 84 15.00 33.62 30.13
N PRO A 85 13.90 32.96 30.55
CA PRO A 85 13.92 31.55 30.93
C PRO A 85 14.47 30.66 29.81
N PHE A 86 15.52 29.91 30.12
CA PHE A 86 16.21 29.03 29.17
C PHE A 86 16.32 27.62 29.73
N VAL A 87 15.85 26.65 28.94
CA VAL A 87 15.88 25.23 29.29
C VAL A 87 16.63 24.48 28.21
N ALA A 88 17.74 23.84 28.57
CA ALA A 88 18.54 23.02 27.67
C ALA A 88 18.50 21.55 28.12
N LEU A 89 17.96 20.69 27.25
CA LEU A 89 17.64 19.29 27.56
C LEU A 89 18.32 18.32 26.58
N PRO A 90 18.75 17.14 27.05
CA PRO A 90 19.30 16.12 26.17
C PRO A 90 18.20 15.50 25.28
N GLY A 91 18.61 15.07 24.08
CA GLY A 91 17.77 14.32 23.14
C GLY A 91 17.59 12.85 23.49
N ASP A 92 18.45 12.30 24.36
CA ASP A 92 18.40 10.94 24.88
C ASP A 92 18.12 10.93 26.39
N GLN A 93 18.14 9.75 27.01
CA GLN A 93 17.91 9.58 28.45
C GLN A 93 19.15 9.87 29.30
N GLN A 94 20.32 10.13 28.68
CA GLN A 94 21.54 10.38 29.43
C GLN A 94 21.61 11.85 29.84
N PRO A 95 21.92 12.14 31.13
CA PRO A 95 22.09 13.51 31.56
C PRO A 95 23.32 14.14 30.88
N ASP A 96 23.18 15.38 30.43
CA ASP A 96 24.28 16.18 29.88
C ASP A 96 24.58 17.35 30.82
N LEU A 97 25.82 17.41 31.31
CA LEU A 97 26.26 18.42 32.27
C LEU A 97 26.34 19.82 31.68
N ASP A 98 26.72 19.95 30.41
CA ASP A 98 26.83 21.26 29.74
C ASP A 98 25.43 21.86 29.53
N LEU A 99 24.46 21.02 29.11
CA LEU A 99 23.06 21.45 28.95
C LEU A 99 22.43 21.80 30.31
N SER A 100 22.69 20.98 31.34
CA SER A 100 22.19 21.22 32.70
C SER A 100 22.75 22.52 33.29
N ALA A 101 24.05 22.79 33.11
CA ALA A 101 24.70 23.99 33.59
C ALA A 101 24.22 25.28 32.88
N ALA A 102 23.74 25.16 31.64
CA ALA A 102 23.24 26.30 30.88
C ALA A 102 21.77 26.65 31.21
N THR A 103 21.00 25.70 31.75
CA THR A 103 19.58 25.88 32.12
C THR A 103 19.42 26.90 33.25
N THR A 104 18.48 27.84 33.10
CA THR A 104 18.27 28.96 34.04
C THR A 104 16.99 28.83 34.89
N VAL A 105 16.14 27.86 34.58
CA VAL A 105 14.90 27.58 35.33
C VAL A 105 15.15 26.63 36.51
N ALA A 106 14.15 26.48 37.38
CA ALA A 106 14.22 25.56 38.50
C ALA A 106 14.33 24.08 38.04
N PRO A 107 15.10 23.21 38.74
CA PRO A 107 15.34 21.83 38.30
C PRO A 107 14.09 20.97 38.13
N ASP A 108 13.06 21.20 38.95
CA ASP A 108 11.76 20.53 38.89
C ASP A 108 10.99 20.89 37.61
N LEU A 109 11.01 22.16 37.21
CA LEU A 109 10.43 22.63 35.94
C LEU A 109 11.14 21.98 34.75
N ALA A 110 12.47 21.98 34.75
CA ALA A 110 13.28 21.36 33.70
C ALA A 110 13.03 19.83 33.61
N ALA A 111 12.95 19.15 34.76
CA ALA A 111 12.66 17.72 34.81
C ALA A 111 11.26 17.40 34.24
N ARG A 112 10.24 18.19 34.57
CA ARG A 112 8.89 18.00 34.02
C ARG A 112 8.83 18.25 32.50
N LEU A 113 9.48 19.32 32.02
CA LEU A 113 9.64 19.56 30.58
C LEU A 113 10.31 18.37 29.89
N PHE A 114 11.37 17.83 30.49
CA PHE A 114 12.05 16.64 29.98
C PHE A 114 11.09 15.45 29.90
N THR A 115 10.25 15.22 30.91
CA THR A 115 9.27 14.12 30.89
C THR A 115 8.23 14.27 29.77
N TYR A 116 7.70 15.47 29.49
CA TYR A 116 6.83 15.68 28.32
C TYR A 116 7.52 15.30 27.00
N LEU A 117 8.77 15.76 26.82
CA LEU A 117 9.55 15.51 25.61
C LEU A 117 10.01 14.05 25.48
N LEU A 118 10.18 13.38 26.61
CA LEU A 118 10.52 11.96 26.67
C LEU A 118 9.34 11.09 26.23
N HIS A 119 8.13 11.36 26.74
CA HIS A 119 6.93 10.64 26.30
C HIS A 119 6.50 11.04 24.89
N GLY A 120 6.76 12.30 24.49
CA GLY A 120 6.49 12.82 23.15
C GLY A 120 5.01 12.84 22.80
N GLY A 121 4.68 13.07 21.53
CA GLY A 121 3.32 13.07 21.01
C GLY A 121 2.58 14.40 21.14
N VAL A 122 1.60 14.58 20.25
CA VAL A 122 0.84 15.83 20.10
C VAL A 122 0.23 16.29 21.43
N ARG A 123 -0.44 15.39 22.17
CA ARG A 123 -1.05 15.74 23.46
C ARG A 123 -0.04 16.25 24.48
N ASN A 124 1.09 15.56 24.66
CA ASN A 124 2.12 16.02 25.58
C ASN A 124 2.73 17.34 25.12
N PHE A 125 2.86 17.59 23.82
CA PHE A 125 3.32 18.89 23.31
C PHE A 125 2.31 20.01 23.60
N VAL A 126 1.00 19.76 23.46
CA VAL A 126 -0.05 20.72 23.85
C VAL A 126 0.06 21.07 25.34
N GLN A 127 0.18 20.06 26.20
CA GLN A 127 0.25 20.25 27.64
C GLN A 127 1.59 20.85 28.08
N MET A 128 2.69 20.47 27.43
CA MET A 128 4.01 21.09 27.63
C MET A 128 3.99 22.57 27.28
N LEU A 129 3.36 22.96 26.18
CA LEU A 129 3.24 24.36 25.79
C LEU A 129 2.39 25.15 26.80
N ARG A 130 1.27 24.59 27.27
CA ARG A 130 0.46 25.18 28.36
C ARG A 130 1.27 25.31 29.65
N PHE A 131 2.04 24.28 30.01
CA PHE A 131 2.95 24.27 31.17
C PHE A 131 3.99 25.38 31.08
N VAL A 132 4.68 25.49 29.93
CA VAL A 132 5.67 26.55 29.68
C VAL A 132 5.03 27.93 29.77
N SER A 133 3.83 28.10 29.21
CA SER A 133 3.10 29.36 29.25
C SER A 133 2.72 29.74 30.69
N ASP A 134 2.14 28.82 31.46
CA ASP A 134 1.67 29.11 32.82
C ASP A 134 2.85 29.36 33.77
N GLU A 135 3.88 28.50 33.75
CA GLU A 135 5.00 28.61 34.69
C GLU A 135 6.01 29.70 34.31
N LEU A 136 6.23 29.96 33.02
CA LEU A 136 7.25 30.93 32.58
C LEU A 136 6.65 32.29 32.20
N HIS A 137 5.38 32.36 31.77
CA HIS A 137 4.70 33.61 31.41
C HIS A 137 3.58 34.01 32.39
N GLY A 138 3.30 33.21 33.41
CA GLY A 138 2.28 33.52 34.41
C GLY A 138 0.87 33.51 33.84
N THR A 139 0.63 32.75 32.77
CA THR A 139 -0.73 32.56 32.23
C THR A 139 -1.56 31.62 33.12
N SER A 140 -2.84 31.41 32.78
CA SER A 140 -3.75 30.56 33.54
C SER A 140 -4.54 29.63 32.61
N LEU A 141 -3.85 28.99 31.67
CA LEU A 141 -4.44 28.08 30.68
C LEU A 141 -4.78 26.71 31.27
N GLY A 142 -4.06 26.31 32.31
CA GLY A 142 -4.11 24.98 32.91
C GLY A 142 -3.43 23.95 32.04
N TYR A 143 -2.70 23.03 32.68
CA TYR A 143 -2.00 21.93 32.04
C TYR A 143 -2.20 20.61 32.81
N ASP A 144 -2.22 19.50 32.07
CA ASP A 144 -2.23 18.15 32.64
C ASP A 144 -0.79 17.62 32.76
N GLU A 145 -0.47 16.82 33.79
CA GLU A 145 0.84 16.16 33.91
C GLU A 145 1.22 15.32 32.68
N PRO A 146 2.53 15.19 32.35
CA PRO A 146 3.00 14.40 31.22
C PRO A 146 2.54 12.94 31.32
N GLN A 147 2.06 12.40 30.19
CA GLN A 147 1.47 11.06 30.15
C GLN A 147 2.24 10.12 29.23
N GLU A 148 2.42 8.89 29.67
CA GLU A 148 2.82 7.80 28.78
C GLU A 148 1.78 7.61 27.68
N LEU A 149 2.26 7.42 26.46
CA LEU A 149 1.41 7.22 25.30
C LEU A 149 1.21 5.72 25.05
N PRO A 150 -0.01 5.30 24.67
CA PRO A 150 -0.31 3.90 24.42
C PRO A 150 0.53 3.34 23.25
N TRP A 151 0.84 2.03 23.29
CA TRP A 151 1.63 1.34 22.26
C TRP A 151 0.84 1.05 20.98
N ASP A 152 -0.48 1.02 21.10
CA ASP A 152 -1.46 0.80 20.03
C ASP A 152 -2.76 1.54 20.36
N GLY A 153 -3.59 1.77 19.35
CA GLY A 153 -4.88 2.44 19.56
C GLY A 153 -5.58 2.81 18.25
N ILE A 154 -6.81 3.30 18.38
CA ILE A 154 -7.58 3.82 17.26
C ILE A 154 -7.28 5.30 17.04
N TYR A 155 -7.16 5.68 15.78
CA TYR A 155 -7.07 7.06 15.35
C TYR A 155 -8.16 7.36 14.34
N HIS A 156 -8.78 8.54 14.42
CA HIS A 156 -9.63 9.05 13.35
C HIS A 156 -9.61 10.58 13.35
N PRO A 157 -9.45 11.27 12.19
CA PRO A 157 -9.30 12.71 12.15
C PRO A 157 -10.50 13.50 12.68
N SER A 158 -11.72 12.94 12.58
CA SER A 158 -12.94 13.54 13.12
C SER A 158 -13.24 13.15 14.58
N ALA A 159 -12.42 12.28 15.18
CA ALA A 159 -12.62 11.81 16.54
C ALA A 159 -11.61 12.47 17.51
N PRO A 160 -11.93 12.53 18.82
CA PRO A 160 -10.97 13.00 19.82
C PRO A 160 -9.64 12.22 19.78
N SER A 161 -8.56 12.86 20.25
CA SER A 161 -7.20 12.28 20.22
C SER A 161 -7.05 11.00 21.04
N SER A 162 -7.96 10.75 22.00
CA SER A 162 -8.09 9.48 22.71
C SER A 162 -9.55 9.03 22.65
N VAL A 163 -9.81 7.90 22.00
CA VAL A 163 -11.16 7.33 21.87
C VAL A 163 -11.13 5.89 22.36
N ASP A 164 -12.10 5.54 23.19
CA ASP A 164 -12.30 4.15 23.59
C ASP A 164 -12.75 3.30 22.41
N LEU A 165 -12.27 2.06 22.35
CA LEU A 165 -12.57 1.14 21.26
C LEU A 165 -14.07 0.89 21.12
N ALA A 166 -14.80 0.67 22.21
CA ALA A 166 -16.23 0.40 22.17
C ALA A 166 -17.00 1.62 21.65
N ASP A 167 -16.63 2.83 22.10
CA ASP A 167 -17.22 4.09 21.65
C ASP A 167 -16.95 4.38 20.17
N TYR A 168 -15.78 3.98 19.66
CA TYR A 168 -15.47 4.09 18.24
C TYR A 168 -16.31 3.12 17.41
N LEU A 169 -16.32 1.85 17.80
CA LEU A 169 -17.03 0.79 17.07
C LEU A 169 -18.53 1.06 16.99
N ALA A 170 -19.11 1.69 18.02
CA ALA A 170 -20.51 2.10 18.03
C ALA A 170 -20.88 3.16 16.96
N ARG A 171 -19.88 3.81 16.34
CA ARG A 171 -20.08 4.79 15.26
C ARG A 171 -20.13 4.17 13.87
N LEU A 172 -19.68 2.92 13.73
CA LEU A 172 -19.61 2.24 12.44
C LEU A 172 -21.02 1.86 11.96
N ASP A 173 -21.27 1.98 10.65
CA ASP A 173 -22.54 1.59 10.06
C ASP A 173 -22.53 0.07 9.78
N PRO A 174 -23.35 -0.74 10.47
CA PRO A 174 -23.34 -2.19 10.27
C PRO A 174 -23.77 -2.63 8.85
N ALA A 175 -24.34 -1.74 8.04
CA ALA A 175 -24.70 -2.01 6.66
C ALA A 175 -23.52 -1.85 5.67
N LEU A 176 -22.40 -1.26 6.09
CA LEU A 176 -21.25 -1.02 5.24
C LEU A 176 -20.11 -2.02 5.48
N PRO A 177 -19.35 -2.38 4.43
CA PRO A 177 -18.08 -3.09 4.60
C PRO A 177 -17.09 -2.31 5.44
N THR A 178 -16.22 -3.02 6.15
CA THR A 178 -15.26 -2.42 7.08
C THR A 178 -13.83 -2.72 6.66
N VAL A 179 -13.05 -1.66 6.48
CA VAL A 179 -11.62 -1.72 6.14
C VAL A 179 -10.78 -1.43 7.38
N GLY A 180 -9.91 -2.37 7.75
CA GLY A 180 -8.87 -2.11 8.74
C GLY A 180 -7.71 -1.34 8.13
N VAL A 181 -7.20 -0.29 8.78
CA VAL A 181 -6.00 0.44 8.34
C VAL A 181 -4.92 0.32 9.40
N LEU A 182 -3.74 -0.18 9.05
CA LEU A 182 -2.61 -0.34 9.97
C LEU A 182 -1.49 0.64 9.63
N PHE A 183 -1.01 1.41 10.61
CA PHE A 183 0.08 2.38 10.41
C PHE A 183 0.96 2.58 11.66
N TYR A 184 2.19 3.07 11.47
CA TYR A 184 3.13 3.17 12.59
C TYR A 184 2.69 4.20 13.63
N ARG A 185 2.80 3.82 14.91
CA ARG A 185 2.68 4.70 16.08
C ARG A 185 3.55 5.94 15.98
N ALA A 186 4.73 5.84 15.37
CA ALA A 186 5.62 6.99 15.16
C ALA A 186 4.97 8.11 14.32
N HIS A 187 4.12 7.77 13.34
CA HIS A 187 3.36 8.77 12.57
C HIS A 187 2.29 9.45 13.42
N TRP A 188 1.58 8.66 14.24
CA TRP A 188 0.60 9.18 15.19
C TRP A 188 1.24 10.13 16.21
N MET A 189 2.36 9.72 16.83
CA MET A 189 3.09 10.57 17.77
C MET A 189 3.59 11.87 17.14
N SER A 190 4.17 11.78 15.94
CA SER A 190 4.71 12.96 15.25
C SER A 190 3.65 13.87 14.63
N GLY A 191 2.39 13.43 14.58
CA GLY A 191 1.33 14.12 13.85
C GLY A 191 1.51 14.10 12.33
N ASN A 192 2.44 13.30 11.80
CA ASN A 192 2.65 13.11 10.37
C ASN A 192 1.59 12.15 9.81
N LEU A 193 0.34 12.63 9.78
CA LEU A 193 -0.85 11.81 9.53
C LEU A 193 -1.60 12.18 8.25
N ASP A 194 -1.18 13.20 7.49
CA ASP A 194 -1.89 13.66 6.29
C ASP A 194 -2.20 12.54 5.29
N PHE A 195 -1.30 11.56 5.14
CA PHE A 195 -1.51 10.42 4.24
C PHE A 195 -2.45 9.36 4.81
N ILE A 196 -2.52 9.23 6.14
CA ILE A 196 -3.50 8.40 6.83
C ILE A 196 -4.88 9.06 6.78
N ASP A 197 -4.95 10.37 7.02
CA ASP A 197 -6.17 11.17 6.89
C ASP A 197 -6.76 11.05 5.47
N ALA A 198 -5.90 11.19 4.45
CA ALA A 198 -6.30 11.01 3.05
C ALA A 198 -6.82 9.60 2.77
N LEU A 199 -6.15 8.57 3.30
CA LEU A 199 -6.55 7.16 3.11
C LEU A 199 -7.88 6.85 3.79
N ILE A 200 -8.08 7.31 5.02
CA ILE A 200 -9.35 7.17 5.74
C ILE A 200 -10.47 7.83 4.93
N ALA A 201 -10.30 9.10 4.56
CA ALA A 201 -11.31 9.85 3.82
C ALA A 201 -11.64 9.21 2.46
N ALA A 202 -10.63 8.68 1.75
CA ALA A 202 -10.85 7.99 0.49
C ALA A 202 -11.66 6.70 0.67
N ILE A 203 -11.34 5.88 1.68
CA ILE A 203 -12.09 4.65 1.97
C ILE A 203 -13.54 4.97 2.34
N GLU A 204 -13.77 5.98 3.19
CA GLU A 204 -15.13 6.42 3.55
C GLU A 204 -15.91 6.91 2.32
N SER A 205 -15.26 7.59 1.38
CA SER A 205 -15.89 8.07 0.14
C SER A 205 -16.39 6.93 -0.76
N HIS A 206 -15.81 5.72 -0.64
CA HIS A 206 -16.24 4.50 -1.32
C HIS A 206 -17.26 3.69 -0.52
N ARG A 207 -17.91 4.31 0.46
CA ARG A 207 -18.96 3.71 1.30
C ARG A 207 -18.49 2.51 2.12
N CYS A 208 -17.29 2.62 2.67
CA CYS A 208 -16.76 1.66 3.63
C CYS A 208 -16.60 2.32 5.00
N ASN A 209 -16.83 1.57 6.08
CA ASN A 209 -16.33 1.89 7.41
C ASN A 209 -14.80 1.75 7.44
N VAL A 210 -14.16 2.45 8.38
CA VAL A 210 -12.71 2.34 8.61
C VAL A 210 -12.42 2.09 10.09
N ILE A 211 -11.52 1.15 10.37
CA ILE A 211 -10.91 0.96 11.70
C ILE A 211 -9.40 1.27 11.57
N PRO A 212 -8.97 2.53 11.80
CA PRO A 212 -7.57 2.93 11.68
C PRO A 212 -6.84 2.70 12.99
N VAL A 213 -5.89 1.77 12.98
CA VAL A 213 -5.12 1.34 14.15
C VAL A 213 -3.66 1.76 13.97
N PHE A 214 -3.18 2.56 14.92
CA PHE A 214 -1.74 2.76 15.05
C PHE A 214 -1.14 1.68 15.95
N LEU A 215 0.09 1.28 15.66
CA LEU A 215 0.82 0.30 16.45
C LEU A 215 2.34 0.47 16.29
N TYR A 216 3.10 -0.01 17.26
CA TYR A 216 4.57 0.05 17.18
C TYR A 216 5.13 -0.90 16.11
N SER A 217 4.69 -2.15 16.08
CA SER A 217 5.15 -3.18 15.16
C SER A 217 4.17 -4.34 15.11
N LEU A 218 4.11 -5.04 13.98
CA LEU A 218 3.42 -6.34 13.86
C LEU A 218 4.30 -7.52 14.30
N LYS A 219 5.58 -7.32 14.60
CA LYS A 219 6.46 -8.42 15.02
C LYS A 219 6.17 -8.83 16.47
N SER A 220 6.15 -10.15 16.71
CA SER A 220 6.08 -10.70 18.06
C SER A 220 7.29 -10.26 18.91
N GLY A 221 7.07 -9.97 20.19
CA GLY A 221 8.11 -9.49 21.12
C GLY A 221 8.38 -7.97 21.05
N ALA A 222 7.67 -7.22 20.21
CA ALA A 222 7.93 -5.80 20.00
C ALA A 222 7.31 -4.86 21.04
N ILE A 223 6.36 -5.35 21.86
CA ILE A 223 5.71 -4.58 22.93
C ILE A 223 6.15 -5.20 24.28
N PRO A 224 6.61 -4.42 25.27
CA PRO A 224 6.99 -4.99 26.57
C PRO A 224 5.84 -5.72 27.27
N ASP A 225 6.05 -6.96 27.75
CA ASP A 225 5.02 -7.83 28.37
C ASP A 225 4.22 -7.15 29.51
N ALA A 226 4.85 -6.23 30.24
CA ALA A 226 4.23 -5.50 31.34
C ALA A 226 3.09 -4.56 30.93
N THR A 227 2.88 -4.35 29.62
CA THR A 227 1.87 -3.43 29.06
C THR A 227 0.68 -4.13 28.42
N LEU A 228 0.69 -5.47 28.36
CA LEU A 228 -0.42 -6.25 27.85
C LEU A 228 -1.50 -6.41 28.95
N PRO A 229 -2.80 -6.27 28.63
CA PRO A 229 -3.85 -6.58 29.59
C PRO A 229 -3.77 -8.07 29.98
N ALA A 230 -3.99 -8.38 31.26
CA ALA A 230 -4.00 -9.75 31.74
C ALA A 230 -5.00 -10.58 30.93
N SER A 231 -4.51 -11.60 30.21
CA SER A 231 -5.35 -12.51 29.42
C SER A 231 -6.42 -13.14 30.32
N SER A 232 -7.69 -12.83 30.05
CA SER A 232 -8.84 -13.40 30.75
C SER A 232 -9.63 -14.39 29.89
N ALA A 233 -9.06 -14.84 28.77
CA ALA A 233 -9.71 -15.82 27.91
C ALA A 233 -9.41 -17.25 28.39
N THR A 234 -10.34 -17.80 29.18
CA THR A 234 -10.47 -19.26 29.30
C THR A 234 -11.26 -19.72 28.07
N PRO A 235 -10.74 -20.61 27.20
CA PRO A 235 -11.46 -21.00 25.99
C PRO A 235 -12.69 -21.85 26.36
N SER A 236 -13.87 -21.23 26.26
CA SER A 236 -15.17 -21.92 26.37
C SER A 236 -15.46 -22.65 25.06
N ARG A 237 -15.41 -23.99 25.10
CA ARG A 237 -15.75 -24.87 23.98
C ARG A 237 -17.26 -24.96 23.80
N SER A 238 -17.78 -24.56 22.64
CA SER A 238 -18.95 -25.23 22.04
C SER A 238 -19.19 -24.87 20.56
N HIS A 239 -19.03 -25.89 19.71
CA HIS A 239 -19.72 -26.12 18.43
C HIS A 239 -19.50 -25.16 17.23
N ALA A 240 -18.35 -25.26 16.56
CA ALA A 240 -18.23 -25.27 15.09
C ALA A 240 -16.82 -25.75 14.70
N ARG A 241 -16.75 -26.62 13.68
CA ARG A 241 -15.57 -27.26 13.02
C ARG A 241 -14.27 -27.40 13.82
N THR A 242 -13.94 -28.65 14.10
CA THR A 242 -12.86 -29.18 14.94
C THR A 242 -11.49 -28.54 14.69
N PHE A 243 -11.07 -27.73 15.66
CA PHE A 243 -9.73 -27.19 15.87
C PHE A 243 -8.77 -28.29 16.36
N THR A 244 -7.72 -28.61 15.61
CA THR A 244 -6.62 -29.46 16.10
C THR A 244 -5.52 -28.58 16.68
N ALA A 245 -5.31 -28.67 17.99
CA ALA A 245 -4.23 -27.99 18.70
C ALA A 245 -2.86 -28.56 18.29
N SER A 246 -2.10 -27.80 17.49
CA SER A 246 -0.64 -27.81 17.55
C SER A 246 -0.18 -27.04 18.80
N GLN A 247 1.00 -27.38 19.31
CA GLN A 247 1.51 -27.04 20.64
C GLN A 247 1.53 -25.53 20.98
N PRO A 248 1.45 -25.16 22.27
CA PRO A 248 1.54 -23.76 22.70
C PRO A 248 2.98 -23.27 22.56
N HIS A 249 3.29 -22.62 21.44
CA HIS A 249 4.49 -21.81 21.30
C HIS A 249 4.13 -20.34 21.50
N THR A 250 4.99 -19.65 22.24
CA THR A 250 4.87 -18.26 22.68
C THR A 250 4.92 -17.28 21.50
N SER A 251 3.77 -16.88 20.94
CA SER A 251 3.66 -15.81 19.92
C SER A 251 2.81 -14.61 20.34
N ALA A 252 2.39 -14.54 21.61
CA ALA A 252 1.23 -13.79 22.13
C ALA A 252 1.09 -12.26 21.88
N GLN A 253 1.99 -11.57 21.20
CA GLN A 253 2.01 -10.09 21.19
C GLN A 253 1.51 -9.42 19.89
N SER A 254 1.89 -9.91 18.71
CA SER A 254 1.38 -9.42 17.42
C SER A 254 -0.10 -9.74 17.25
N ASP A 255 -0.48 -10.89 17.78
CA ASP A 255 -1.81 -11.48 17.77
C ASP A 255 -2.80 -10.58 18.53
N TYR A 256 -2.33 -9.94 19.62
CA TYR A 256 -3.16 -9.07 20.46
C TYR A 256 -3.76 -7.88 19.72
N VAL A 257 -3.00 -7.15 18.89
CA VAL A 257 -3.51 -5.94 18.23
C VAL A 257 -4.59 -6.34 17.22
N LEU A 258 -4.31 -7.32 16.38
CA LEU A 258 -5.28 -7.80 15.40
C LEU A 258 -6.52 -8.41 16.09
N GLU A 259 -6.34 -9.18 17.16
CA GLU A 259 -7.44 -9.74 17.98
C GLU A 259 -8.30 -8.64 18.59
N ARG A 260 -7.66 -7.68 19.24
CA ARG A 260 -8.35 -6.60 19.95
C ARG A 260 -9.18 -5.74 19.00
N TYR A 261 -8.62 -5.33 17.87
CA TYR A 261 -9.24 -4.33 17.00
C TYR A 261 -10.05 -4.94 15.87
N PHE A 262 -9.68 -6.13 15.38
CA PHE A 262 -10.29 -6.73 14.19
C PHE A 262 -11.07 -8.02 14.48
N VAL A 263 -11.08 -8.53 15.71
CA VAL A 263 -11.90 -9.67 16.12
C VAL A 263 -12.91 -9.24 17.18
N ALA A 264 -14.15 -9.73 17.06
CA ALA A 264 -15.21 -9.52 18.01
C ALA A 264 -15.15 -10.54 19.16
N PRO A 265 -15.77 -10.28 20.33
CA PRO A 265 -15.70 -11.19 21.47
C PRO A 265 -16.25 -12.60 21.21
N ASP A 266 -17.09 -12.77 20.18
CA ASP A 266 -17.64 -14.05 19.74
C ASP A 266 -16.72 -14.81 18.75
N GLY A 267 -15.56 -14.24 18.44
CA GLY A 267 -14.59 -14.79 17.48
C GLY A 267 -14.87 -14.41 16.02
N SER A 268 -15.92 -13.66 15.73
CA SER A 268 -16.18 -13.17 14.37
C SER A 268 -15.25 -12.02 14.01
N ARG A 269 -14.87 -11.91 12.73
CA ARG A 269 -14.07 -10.77 12.25
C ARG A 269 -14.90 -9.48 12.21
N ARG A 270 -14.24 -8.35 12.42
CA ARG A 270 -14.80 -6.98 12.33
C ARG A 270 -14.47 -6.27 11.02
N VAL A 271 -13.52 -6.79 10.25
CA VAL A 271 -13.04 -6.19 9.01
C VAL A 271 -13.20 -7.17 7.86
N ASP A 272 -13.43 -6.67 6.65
CA ASP A 272 -13.53 -7.46 5.43
C ASP A 272 -12.19 -7.48 4.65
N VAL A 273 -11.34 -6.47 4.87
CA VAL A 273 -10.04 -6.28 4.22
C VAL A 273 -9.15 -5.40 5.10
N ILE A 274 -7.84 -5.60 5.05
CA ILE A 274 -6.85 -4.75 5.72
C ILE A 274 -6.02 -4.00 4.68
N VAL A 275 -5.87 -2.68 4.86
CA VAL A 275 -4.84 -1.88 4.19
C VAL A 275 -3.70 -1.65 5.17
N ASN A 276 -2.55 -2.25 4.89
CA ASN A 276 -1.37 -2.18 5.72
C ASN A 276 -0.35 -1.19 5.12
N THR A 277 0.02 -0.17 5.90
CA THR A 277 1.05 0.81 5.52
C THR A 277 2.37 0.59 6.27
N LEU A 278 2.49 -0.49 7.04
CA LEU A 278 3.71 -0.87 7.74
C LEU A 278 4.69 -1.53 6.77
N SER A 279 5.96 -1.18 6.90
CA SER A 279 7.05 -1.82 6.16
C SER A 279 7.46 -3.13 6.83
N PHE A 280 8.25 -3.93 6.10
CA PHE A 280 8.80 -5.23 6.49
C PHE A 280 7.76 -6.36 6.63
N ALA A 281 8.29 -7.58 6.60
CA ALA A 281 7.57 -8.79 6.95
C ALA A 281 7.33 -8.87 8.47
N THR A 282 6.22 -9.48 8.83
CA THR A 282 5.87 -9.87 10.21
C THR A 282 6.69 -11.08 10.62
N ALA A 283 6.95 -11.98 9.68
CA ALA A 283 7.76 -13.17 9.90
C ALA A 283 9.25 -12.86 10.16
N ASN A 284 9.87 -13.66 11.02
CA ASN A 284 11.32 -13.66 11.21
C ASN A 284 11.99 -14.46 10.08
N LEU A 285 12.77 -13.78 9.23
CA LEU A 285 13.51 -14.41 8.14
C LEU A 285 14.91 -14.82 8.65
N GLU A 286 15.13 -16.09 8.99
CA GLU A 286 16.47 -16.61 9.28
C GLU A 286 17.24 -16.94 7.98
N VAL A 287 18.50 -16.49 7.90
CA VAL A 287 19.30 -16.44 6.65
C VAL A 287 20.33 -17.57 6.57
N ARG A 288 19.98 -18.83 6.89
CA ARG A 288 20.93 -19.95 6.70
C ARG A 288 20.34 -21.10 5.88
N GLY A 289 20.61 -21.08 4.57
CA GLY A 289 20.30 -22.15 3.61
C GLY A 289 19.37 -21.68 2.48
N ALA A 290 18.81 -22.63 1.70
CA ALA A 290 17.53 -22.38 1.04
C ALA A 290 16.61 -21.77 2.09
N THR A 291 15.89 -20.69 1.77
CA THR A 291 15.00 -20.01 2.70
C THR A 291 13.81 -20.93 3.00
N VAL A 292 14.07 -22.03 3.71
CA VAL A 292 13.07 -22.87 4.32
C VAL A 292 12.59 -22.02 5.48
N ALA A 293 11.40 -21.46 5.35
CA ALA A 293 10.74 -20.73 6.43
C ALA A 293 10.36 -21.72 7.55
N SER A 294 11.36 -22.32 8.22
CA SER A 294 11.15 -23.06 9.45
C SER A 294 10.82 -22.06 10.54
N GLY A 295 9.54 -21.97 10.93
CA GLY A 295 9.03 -21.00 11.90
C GLY A 295 8.05 -19.97 11.32
N TRP A 296 7.49 -20.21 10.13
CA TRP A 296 6.42 -19.38 9.57
C TRP A 296 5.16 -19.48 10.45
N SER A 297 4.82 -18.42 11.18
CA SER A 297 3.48 -18.26 11.76
C SER A 297 2.89 -16.93 11.32
N VAL A 298 2.33 -16.91 10.10
CA VAL A 298 1.23 -15.99 9.76
C VAL A 298 -0.11 -16.51 10.29
N GLU A 299 -0.07 -17.45 11.25
CA GLU A 299 -1.22 -18.15 11.85
C GLU A 299 -2.36 -17.19 12.20
N TYR A 300 -2.07 -15.95 12.60
CA TYR A 300 -3.11 -14.97 12.92
C TYR A 300 -3.73 -14.29 11.70
N LEU A 301 -2.96 -13.99 10.65
CA LEU A 301 -3.54 -13.50 9.38
C LEU A 301 -4.38 -14.60 8.73
N ASP A 302 -3.93 -15.85 8.82
CA ASP A 302 -4.70 -17.02 8.39
C ASP A 302 -5.98 -17.19 9.22
N GLN A 303 -5.94 -16.94 10.53
CA GLN A 303 -7.12 -16.98 11.41
C GLN A 303 -8.12 -15.87 11.09
N LEU A 304 -7.65 -14.68 10.74
CA LEU A 304 -8.52 -13.55 10.41
C LEU A 304 -9.23 -13.75 9.05
N ASP A 305 -8.60 -14.49 8.13
CA ASP A 305 -9.15 -14.87 6.82
C ASP A 305 -9.64 -13.66 6.01
N VAL A 306 -8.80 -12.62 5.91
CA VAL A 306 -9.09 -11.40 5.14
C VAL A 306 -7.94 -11.04 4.21
N PRO A 307 -8.21 -10.43 3.05
CA PRO A 307 -7.16 -9.90 2.19
C PRO A 307 -6.37 -8.79 2.90
N VAL A 308 -5.05 -8.80 2.74
CA VAL A 308 -4.16 -7.76 3.26
C VAL A 308 -3.49 -7.04 2.11
N LEU A 309 -3.87 -5.79 1.87
CA LEU A 309 -3.33 -4.92 0.83
C LEU A 309 -2.14 -4.13 1.39
N GLN A 310 -0.98 -4.25 0.77
CA GLN A 310 0.21 -3.46 1.11
C GLN A 310 0.17 -2.11 0.38
N ALA A 311 -0.09 -1.04 1.11
CA ALA A 311 -0.02 0.33 0.61
C ALA A 311 1.37 0.92 0.93
N VAL A 312 2.07 1.43 -0.07
CA VAL A 312 3.50 1.77 0.07
C VAL A 312 3.66 3.24 0.48
N ASN A 313 4.46 3.48 1.52
CA ASN A 313 4.95 4.81 1.86
C ASN A 313 6.38 4.93 1.31
N ALA A 314 6.53 5.58 0.16
CA ALA A 314 7.79 5.60 -0.57
C ALA A 314 8.80 6.55 0.08
N THR A 315 10.03 6.07 0.27
CA THR A 315 11.12 6.87 0.86
C THR A 315 11.74 7.88 -0.10
N SER A 316 11.42 7.80 -1.40
CA SER A 316 11.76 8.79 -2.43
C SER A 316 10.72 9.90 -2.53
N THR A 317 11.07 10.97 -3.23
CA THR A 317 10.11 12.02 -3.63
C THR A 317 9.16 11.50 -4.72
N ARG A 318 8.01 12.16 -4.87
CA ARG A 318 7.04 11.89 -5.94
C ARG A 318 7.68 12.17 -7.31
N ALA A 319 8.49 13.21 -7.42
CA ALA A 319 9.14 13.60 -8.67
C ALA A 319 10.16 12.55 -9.14
N GLU A 320 10.97 12.00 -8.22
CA GLU A 320 11.90 10.91 -8.51
C GLU A 320 11.16 9.66 -8.97
N TRP A 321 10.10 9.26 -8.25
CA TRP A 321 9.26 8.12 -8.64
C TRP A 321 8.61 8.32 -10.01
N GLU A 322 8.05 9.49 -10.30
CA GLU A 322 7.38 9.80 -11.57
C GLU A 322 8.35 9.68 -12.76
N SER A 323 9.55 10.22 -12.61
CA SER A 323 10.58 10.26 -13.66
C SER A 323 11.29 8.93 -13.92
N HIS A 324 11.29 8.00 -12.96
CA HIS A 324 11.98 6.71 -13.11
C HIS A 324 11.06 5.59 -13.58
N GLU A 325 11.47 4.88 -14.63
CA GLU A 325 10.77 3.67 -15.09
C GLU A 325 10.88 2.50 -14.10
N GLY A 326 11.92 2.49 -13.25
CA GLY A 326 12.05 1.52 -12.16
C GLY A 326 10.94 1.64 -11.10
N GLY A 327 10.31 2.82 -10.99
CA GLY A 327 9.29 3.11 -9.97
C GLY A 327 9.89 3.22 -8.58
N LEU A 328 9.64 2.24 -7.70
CA LEU A 328 10.13 2.27 -6.31
C LEU A 328 11.66 2.16 -6.22
N SER A 329 12.24 2.80 -5.21
CA SER A 329 13.67 2.68 -4.91
C SER A 329 14.04 1.23 -4.52
N PRO A 330 15.32 0.84 -4.58
CA PRO A 330 15.75 -0.49 -4.12
C PRO A 330 15.42 -0.77 -2.64
N ILE A 331 15.48 0.25 -1.79
CA ILE A 331 15.13 0.15 -0.37
C ILE A 331 13.63 -0.09 -0.20
N ASP A 332 12.80 0.68 -0.90
CA ASP A 332 11.34 0.50 -0.89
C ASP A 332 10.93 -0.86 -1.47
N THR A 333 11.59 -1.30 -2.53
CA THR A 333 11.36 -2.61 -3.12
C THR A 333 11.65 -3.74 -2.13
N ALA A 334 12.73 -3.64 -1.35
CA ALA A 334 13.03 -4.64 -0.34
C ALA A 334 12.03 -4.60 0.82
N MET A 335 11.82 -3.42 1.41
CA MET A 335 11.10 -3.26 2.68
C MET A 335 9.57 -3.23 2.52
N ASN A 336 9.06 -2.66 1.43
CA ASN A 336 7.62 -2.47 1.22
C ASN A 336 7.02 -3.45 0.20
N VAL A 337 7.84 -4.28 -0.47
CA VAL A 337 7.36 -5.22 -1.47
C VAL A 337 7.87 -6.63 -1.23
N ALA A 338 9.17 -6.88 -1.45
CA ALA A 338 9.73 -8.22 -1.41
C ALA A 338 9.58 -8.89 -0.04
N MET A 339 9.81 -8.17 1.06
CA MET A 339 9.60 -8.71 2.41
C MET A 339 8.09 -8.93 2.70
N PRO A 340 7.19 -7.95 2.52
CA PRO A 340 5.75 -8.16 2.64
C PRO A 340 5.15 -9.31 1.81
N GLU A 341 5.75 -9.67 0.67
CA GLU A 341 5.31 -10.84 -0.12
C GLU A 341 5.42 -12.16 0.65
N PHE A 342 6.37 -12.28 1.60
CA PHE A 342 6.50 -13.46 2.48
C PHE A 342 5.37 -13.58 3.49
N ASP A 343 4.70 -12.47 3.82
CA ASP A 343 3.50 -12.46 4.67
C ASP A 343 2.22 -12.77 3.86
N GLY A 344 2.33 -13.02 2.55
CA GLY A 344 1.16 -13.23 1.69
C GLY A 344 0.41 -11.94 1.32
N ARG A 345 0.95 -10.75 1.65
CA ARG A 345 0.28 -9.47 1.36
C ARG A 345 0.18 -9.21 -0.15
N LEU A 346 -0.94 -8.61 -0.56
CA LEU A 346 -1.19 -8.17 -1.93
C LEU A 346 -0.51 -6.83 -2.16
N ILE A 347 0.46 -6.80 -3.08
CA ILE A 347 1.23 -5.59 -3.37
C ILE A 347 0.41 -4.63 -4.22
N THR A 348 0.29 -3.37 -3.78
CA THR A 348 -0.47 -2.33 -4.49
C THR A 348 0.44 -1.24 -5.06
N VAL A 349 0.27 0.03 -4.66
CA VAL A 349 0.95 1.21 -5.20
C VAL A 349 1.45 2.13 -4.08
N PRO A 350 2.40 3.04 -4.35
CA PRO A 350 2.79 4.08 -3.40
C PRO A 350 1.65 5.08 -3.19
N ILE A 351 1.22 5.25 -1.93
CA ILE A 351 0.15 6.19 -1.53
C ILE A 351 0.71 7.51 -0.97
N SER A 352 1.99 7.53 -0.60
CA SER A 352 2.66 8.72 -0.09
C SER A 352 4.14 8.72 -0.47
N PHE A 353 4.71 9.92 -0.51
CA PHE A 353 6.11 10.16 -0.87
C PHE A 353 6.78 11.03 0.19
N LYS A 354 8.08 10.81 0.38
CA LYS A 354 8.87 11.57 1.34
C LYS A 354 9.30 12.88 0.71
N GLU A 355 8.75 13.98 1.20
CA GLU A 355 8.95 15.33 0.65
C GLU A 355 9.51 16.28 1.71
N THR A 356 10.39 17.17 1.28
CA THR A 356 10.80 18.33 2.08
C THR A 356 9.74 19.42 1.91
N VAL A 357 9.09 19.78 3.00
CA VAL A 357 8.10 20.86 3.04
C VAL A 357 8.60 21.99 3.92
N ASP A 358 8.34 23.21 3.47
CA ASP A 358 8.64 24.42 4.23
C ASP A 358 7.50 24.68 5.21
N LEU A 359 7.76 24.43 6.50
CA LEU A 359 6.80 24.74 7.56
C LEU A 359 7.05 26.13 8.14
N ASN A 360 5.99 26.91 8.22
CA ASN A 360 5.94 28.12 9.05
C ASN A 360 5.19 27.79 10.33
N VAL A 361 5.91 27.71 11.44
CA VAL A 361 5.32 27.60 12.77
C VAL A 361 5.04 29.02 13.28
N THR A 362 3.85 29.55 12.99
CA THR A 362 3.36 30.82 13.56
C THR A 362 1.87 30.70 13.88
N ASN A 363 1.43 31.33 14.99
CA ASN A 363 0.08 31.23 15.53
C ASN A 363 -1.01 31.29 14.45
N GLY A 364 -1.76 30.19 14.31
CA GLY A 364 -3.07 30.18 13.67
C GLY A 364 -3.12 30.22 12.14
N VAL A 365 -1.99 30.29 11.42
CA VAL A 365 -1.99 30.10 9.96
C VAL A 365 -0.85 29.17 9.56
N SER A 366 -0.96 27.90 9.94
CA SER A 366 -0.27 26.85 9.18
C SER A 366 -1.05 26.60 7.90
N GLY A 367 -1.04 27.58 6.99
CA GLY A 367 -1.20 27.24 5.59
C GLY A 367 -0.03 26.34 5.27
N VAL A 368 -0.27 25.03 5.11
CA VAL A 368 0.60 24.25 4.23
C VAL A 368 0.59 25.07 2.95
N GLY A 369 1.75 25.63 2.59
CA GLY A 369 1.96 26.12 1.24
C GLY A 369 1.62 24.94 0.37
N SER A 370 0.37 24.93 -0.09
CA SER A 370 -0.22 23.87 -0.85
C SER A 370 0.50 23.91 -2.18
N ARG A 371 1.66 23.26 -2.23
CA ARG A 371 2.16 22.66 -3.45
C ARG A 371 1.38 21.37 -3.68
N VAL A 372 0.06 21.45 -3.53
CA VAL A 372 -0.88 20.59 -4.22
C VAL A 372 -0.65 20.88 -5.69
N LEU A 373 -0.50 19.79 -6.43
CA LEU A 373 -0.50 19.71 -7.87
C LEU A 373 -1.57 20.65 -8.47
N GLY A 374 -1.16 21.83 -8.94
CA GLY A 374 -2.06 22.85 -9.50
C GLY A 374 -1.43 24.25 -9.49
N ASN A 375 -1.57 24.98 -10.60
CA ASN A 375 -0.82 26.19 -10.97
C ASN A 375 -1.06 27.48 -10.16
N ASP A 376 -1.55 27.42 -8.92
CA ASP A 376 -1.90 28.63 -8.16
C ASP A 376 -0.85 28.99 -7.11
N THR A 377 0.08 29.86 -7.49
CA THR A 377 1.01 30.54 -6.58
C THR A 377 0.24 31.51 -5.68
N ILE A 378 0.04 31.14 -4.42
CA ILE A 378 -0.30 32.10 -3.36
C ILE A 378 0.95 32.93 -3.08
N ALA A 379 0.87 34.25 -3.29
CA ALA A 379 1.98 35.16 -3.00
C ALA A 379 2.32 35.13 -1.49
N PRO A 380 3.61 35.06 -1.12
CA PRO A 380 4.02 35.02 0.29
C PRO A 380 3.64 36.34 0.99
N THR A 381 2.94 36.23 2.13
CA THR A 381 2.70 37.36 3.04
C THR A 381 3.98 37.74 3.81
N PRO A 382 4.18 39.00 4.22
CA PRO A 382 5.42 39.46 4.86
C PRO A 382 5.83 38.75 6.17
N SER A 383 4.96 37.91 6.76
CA SER A 383 5.22 37.10 7.95
C SER A 383 5.91 35.74 7.69
N THR A 384 6.22 35.40 6.44
CA THR A 384 6.83 34.12 6.00
C THR A 384 8.37 34.08 6.14
N GLN A 385 8.95 34.77 7.11
CA GLN A 385 10.38 35.11 7.03
C GLN A 385 11.37 33.95 7.27
N HIS A 386 10.97 32.83 7.88
CA HIS A 386 11.89 31.71 8.17
C HIS A 386 11.21 30.34 8.07
N PRO A 387 10.94 29.81 6.86
CA PRO A 387 10.43 28.46 6.69
C PRO A 387 11.46 27.43 7.20
N ILE A 388 10.99 26.45 7.96
CA ILE A 388 11.82 25.31 8.39
C ILE A 388 11.61 24.19 7.38
N PRO A 389 12.64 23.79 6.61
CA PRO A 389 12.53 22.61 5.76
C PRO A 389 12.46 21.39 6.66
N ILE A 390 11.36 20.66 6.58
CA ILE A 390 11.17 19.40 7.30
C ILE A 390 10.76 18.30 6.34
N VAL A 391 11.16 17.07 6.64
CA VAL A 391 10.82 15.94 5.79
C VAL A 391 9.61 15.20 6.35
N LYS A 392 8.55 15.08 5.54
CA LYS A 392 7.32 14.36 5.92
C LYS A 392 6.81 13.47 4.78
N TYR A 393 5.82 12.64 5.07
CA TYR A 393 5.11 11.91 4.03
C TYR A 393 3.96 12.78 3.52
N VAL A 394 3.95 13.04 2.21
CA VAL A 394 2.88 13.78 1.53
C VAL A 394 2.04 12.77 0.74
N PRO A 395 0.71 12.76 0.92
CA PRO A 395 -0.14 11.84 0.16
C PRO A 395 -0.15 12.14 -1.33
N ASP A 396 -0.22 11.09 -2.13
CA ASP A 396 -0.70 11.19 -3.50
C ASP A 396 -2.17 10.76 -3.55
N LEU A 397 -3.07 11.73 -3.68
CA LEU A 397 -4.51 11.52 -3.57
C LEU A 397 -5.07 10.57 -4.64
N GLU A 398 -4.48 10.54 -5.84
CA GLU A 398 -4.91 9.64 -6.91
C GLU A 398 -4.54 8.19 -6.56
N ARG A 399 -3.34 7.98 -6.00
CA ARG A 399 -2.88 6.65 -5.59
C ARG A 399 -3.61 6.16 -4.34
N VAL A 400 -3.90 7.06 -3.41
CA VAL A 400 -4.74 6.79 -2.24
C VAL A 400 -6.13 6.32 -2.67
N ASP A 401 -6.78 7.02 -3.60
CA ASP A 401 -8.09 6.62 -4.14
C ASP A 401 -8.03 5.24 -4.80
N TYR A 402 -6.99 4.95 -5.57
CA TYR A 402 -6.81 3.63 -6.18
C TYR A 402 -6.80 2.50 -5.15
N VAL A 403 -6.02 2.64 -4.07
CA VAL A 403 -5.98 1.63 -3.00
C VAL A 403 -7.32 1.53 -2.27
N ALA A 404 -8.00 2.65 -2.03
CA ALA A 404 -9.32 2.67 -1.41
C ALA A 404 -10.38 1.94 -2.27
N ARG A 405 -10.38 2.17 -3.59
CA ARG A 405 -11.25 1.45 -4.53
C ARG A 405 -10.95 -0.05 -4.57
N LEU A 406 -9.67 -0.42 -4.58
CA LEU A 406 -9.26 -1.82 -4.55
C LEU A 406 -9.70 -2.49 -3.24
N ALA A 407 -9.54 -1.83 -2.09
CA ALA A 407 -10.03 -2.31 -0.80
C ALA A 407 -11.56 -2.50 -0.81
N ALA A 408 -12.31 -1.52 -1.32
CA ALA A 408 -13.77 -1.61 -1.45
C ALA A 408 -14.20 -2.79 -2.36
N ARG A 409 -13.47 -3.05 -3.45
CA ARG A 409 -13.73 -4.19 -4.34
C ARG A 409 -13.46 -5.54 -3.67
N TRP A 410 -12.40 -5.65 -2.88
CA TRP A 410 -12.13 -6.85 -2.08
C TRP A 410 -13.20 -7.08 -1.01
N ALA A 411 -13.62 -6.02 -0.31
CA ALA A 411 -14.69 -6.12 0.67
C ALA A 411 -16.03 -6.49 0.02
N LEU A 412 -16.34 -5.91 -1.14
CA LEU A 412 -17.53 -6.27 -1.93
C LEU A 412 -17.48 -7.75 -2.37
N LEU A 413 -16.33 -8.22 -2.87
CA LEU A 413 -16.15 -9.62 -3.25
C LEU A 413 -16.39 -10.54 -2.05
N HIS A 414 -15.95 -10.12 -0.86
CA HIS A 414 -16.18 -10.88 0.36
C HIS A 414 -17.68 -10.98 0.71
N GLN A 415 -18.39 -9.85 0.70
CA GLN A 415 -19.79 -9.75 1.13
C GLN A 415 -20.81 -10.30 0.12
N THR A 416 -20.48 -10.30 -1.17
CA THR A 416 -21.40 -10.74 -2.22
C THR A 416 -21.65 -12.25 -2.10
N PRO A 417 -22.90 -12.74 -2.03
CA PRO A 417 -23.19 -14.18 -2.03
C PRO A 417 -22.64 -14.88 -3.28
N ASN A 418 -22.15 -16.12 -3.16
CA ASN A 418 -21.55 -16.85 -4.29
C ASN A 418 -22.48 -16.92 -5.52
N SER A 419 -23.80 -17.06 -5.31
CA SER A 419 -24.80 -17.09 -6.37
C SER A 419 -24.87 -15.79 -7.20
N GLU A 420 -24.47 -14.66 -6.62
CA GLU A 420 -24.50 -13.34 -7.25
C GLU A 420 -23.13 -12.89 -7.77
N LYS A 421 -22.06 -13.57 -7.33
CA LYS A 421 -20.70 -13.29 -7.77
C LYS A 421 -20.56 -13.56 -9.27
N ARG A 422 -20.03 -12.55 -9.97
CA ARG A 422 -19.65 -12.61 -11.39
C ARG A 422 -18.14 -12.75 -11.52
N ILE A 423 -17.69 -13.83 -12.15
CA ILE A 423 -16.26 -14.20 -12.23
C ILE A 423 -15.84 -14.26 -13.70
N ALA A 424 -14.70 -13.64 -14.03
CA ALA A 424 -14.12 -13.69 -15.37
C ALA A 424 -12.88 -14.59 -15.39
N LEU A 425 -12.94 -15.71 -16.09
CA LEU A 425 -11.82 -16.62 -16.34
C LEU A 425 -11.16 -16.26 -17.67
N ILE A 426 -9.89 -15.86 -17.64
CA ILE A 426 -9.17 -15.32 -18.80
C ILE A 426 -8.09 -16.29 -19.23
N LEU A 427 -8.21 -16.79 -20.46
CA LEU A 427 -7.26 -17.69 -21.09
C LEU A 427 -6.13 -16.91 -21.77
N ALA A 428 -4.89 -17.28 -21.49
CA ALA A 428 -3.73 -16.75 -22.20
C ALA A 428 -3.84 -17.06 -23.71
N ASN A 429 -3.42 -16.12 -24.54
CA ASN A 429 -3.54 -16.23 -26.00
C ASN A 429 -2.25 -15.77 -26.69
N TYR A 430 -1.19 -16.56 -26.51
CA TYR A 430 0.12 -16.28 -27.10
C TYR A 430 0.77 -17.54 -27.71
N PRO A 431 1.20 -17.47 -29.00
CA PRO A 431 0.88 -16.44 -30.00
C PRO A 431 -0.62 -16.45 -30.39
N SER A 432 -1.14 -15.35 -30.94
CA SER A 432 -2.58 -15.02 -31.07
C SER A 432 -3.40 -15.84 -32.09
N LYS A 433 -3.04 -17.11 -32.35
CA LYS A 433 -3.76 -18.01 -33.24
C LYS A 433 -4.78 -18.83 -32.46
N ALA A 434 -5.92 -19.17 -33.09
CA ALA A 434 -6.98 -19.96 -32.45
C ALA A 434 -6.48 -21.29 -31.85
N GLY A 435 -5.56 -21.99 -32.53
CA GLY A 435 -4.96 -23.24 -32.04
C GLY A 435 -3.96 -23.09 -30.87
N ARG A 436 -3.80 -21.89 -30.30
CA ARG A 436 -2.91 -21.59 -29.17
C ARG A 436 -3.63 -20.91 -28.00
N ILE A 437 -4.96 -20.85 -28.04
CA ILE A 437 -5.78 -20.38 -26.92
C ILE A 437 -5.56 -21.29 -25.70
N GLY A 438 -5.41 -20.69 -24.52
CA GLY A 438 -5.21 -21.42 -23.27
C GLY A 438 -3.81 -22.01 -23.12
N ASN A 439 -2.81 -21.53 -23.87
CA ASN A 439 -1.43 -21.99 -23.73
C ASN A 439 -0.89 -21.66 -22.33
N ALA A 440 -0.66 -22.69 -21.53
CA ALA A 440 -0.07 -22.58 -20.20
C ALA A 440 1.05 -23.60 -19.99
N VAL A 441 2.14 -23.17 -19.36
CA VAL A 441 3.27 -24.06 -19.08
C VAL A 441 2.88 -25.06 -18.00
N GLY A 442 2.91 -26.35 -18.35
CA GLY A 442 2.71 -27.45 -17.40
C GLY A 442 1.30 -27.56 -16.83
N LEU A 443 0.30 -26.98 -17.50
CA LEU A 443 -1.11 -27.03 -17.11
C LEU A 443 -1.98 -27.42 -18.31
N ASP A 444 -2.89 -28.37 -18.10
CA ASP A 444 -3.99 -28.61 -19.04
C ASP A 444 -5.07 -27.55 -18.78
N THR A 445 -4.92 -26.39 -19.41
CA THR A 445 -5.81 -25.24 -19.19
C THR A 445 -7.27 -25.56 -19.51
N PRO A 446 -7.63 -26.19 -20.65
CA PRO A 446 -9.02 -26.51 -20.94
C PRO A 446 -9.65 -27.43 -19.90
N ALA A 447 -8.97 -28.52 -19.51
CA ALA A 447 -9.48 -29.42 -18.47
C ALA A 447 -9.57 -28.72 -17.11
N SER A 448 -8.58 -27.87 -16.77
CA SER A 448 -8.57 -27.11 -15.52
C SER A 448 -9.70 -26.09 -15.44
N VAL A 449 -10.06 -25.43 -16.55
CA VAL A 449 -11.20 -24.51 -16.59
C VAL A 449 -12.53 -25.26 -16.42
N VAL A 450 -12.72 -26.40 -17.10
CA VAL A 450 -13.94 -27.22 -16.90
C VAL A 450 -14.04 -27.69 -15.45
N ALA A 451 -12.93 -28.13 -14.85
CA ALA A 451 -12.89 -28.49 -13.43
C ALA A 451 -13.22 -27.31 -12.51
N LEU A 452 -12.70 -26.11 -12.82
CA LEU A 452 -12.99 -24.89 -12.07
C LEU A 452 -14.47 -24.48 -12.19
N LEU A 453 -15.09 -24.60 -13.37
CA LEU A 453 -16.52 -24.34 -13.56
C LEU A 453 -17.37 -25.28 -12.71
N HIS A 454 -17.03 -26.57 -12.65
CA HIS A 454 -17.71 -27.53 -11.77
C HIS A 454 -17.50 -27.22 -10.28
N ALA A 455 -16.28 -26.83 -9.88
CA ALA A 455 -16.00 -26.44 -8.50
C ALA A 455 -16.79 -25.19 -8.08
N LEU A 456 -16.83 -24.16 -8.93
CA LEU A 456 -17.65 -22.97 -8.71
C LEU A 456 -19.14 -23.33 -8.58
N ALA A 457 -19.66 -24.18 -9.46
CA ALA A 457 -21.05 -24.63 -9.35
C ALA A 457 -21.34 -25.37 -8.03
N ALA A 458 -20.42 -26.23 -7.60
CA ALA A 458 -20.53 -26.96 -6.33
C ALA A 458 -20.49 -26.04 -5.10
N ASP A 459 -19.74 -24.94 -5.17
CA ASP A 459 -19.65 -23.92 -4.13
C ASP A 459 -20.79 -22.87 -4.19
N GLY A 460 -21.82 -23.11 -5.01
CA GLY A 460 -23.04 -22.30 -5.06
C GLY A 460 -22.94 -21.06 -5.95
N TYR A 461 -21.92 -20.96 -6.81
CA TYR A 461 -21.90 -19.95 -7.86
C TYR A 461 -22.92 -20.28 -8.94
N HIS A 462 -23.49 -19.25 -9.57
CA HIS A 462 -24.41 -19.44 -10.67
C HIS A 462 -23.65 -19.76 -11.97
N VAL A 463 -23.49 -21.05 -12.25
CA VAL A 463 -22.84 -21.58 -13.45
C VAL A 463 -23.81 -22.46 -14.22
N GLU A 464 -23.93 -22.24 -15.53
CA GLU A 464 -24.85 -22.97 -16.41
C GLU A 464 -24.11 -23.48 -17.64
N GLY A 465 -24.58 -24.58 -18.24
CA GLY A 465 -24.08 -25.03 -19.55
C GLY A 465 -22.60 -25.43 -19.59
N ILE A 466 -22.07 -26.01 -18.51
CA ILE A 466 -20.67 -26.44 -18.42
C ILE A 466 -20.36 -27.46 -19.54
N PRO A 467 -19.30 -27.27 -20.35
CA PRO A 467 -18.92 -28.23 -21.38
C PRO A 467 -18.53 -29.60 -20.81
N GLU A 468 -18.76 -30.67 -21.57
CA GLU A 468 -18.48 -32.05 -21.13
C GLU A 468 -17.00 -32.32 -20.84
N CYS A 469 -16.10 -31.66 -21.58
CA CYS A 469 -14.66 -31.80 -21.44
C CYS A 469 -13.91 -30.57 -21.97
N GLY A 470 -12.59 -30.54 -21.75
CA GLY A 470 -11.72 -29.48 -22.26
C GLY A 470 -11.80 -29.28 -23.77
N ASP A 471 -11.87 -30.36 -24.56
CA ASP A 471 -11.98 -30.27 -26.02
C ASP A 471 -13.29 -29.60 -26.44
N ALA A 472 -14.41 -29.93 -25.80
CA ALA A 472 -15.70 -29.31 -26.07
C ALA A 472 -15.69 -27.80 -25.76
N LEU A 473 -15.02 -27.40 -24.68
CA LEU A 473 -14.80 -25.98 -24.35
C LEU A 473 -14.00 -25.27 -25.45
N MET A 474 -12.90 -25.88 -25.91
CA MET A 474 -12.04 -25.26 -26.92
C MET A 474 -12.70 -25.16 -28.29
N HIS A 475 -13.47 -26.18 -28.69
CA HIS A 475 -14.28 -26.11 -29.91
C HIS A 475 -15.32 -25.00 -29.83
N ALA A 476 -16.05 -24.89 -28.70
CA ALA A 476 -17.03 -23.82 -28.52
C ALA A 476 -16.40 -22.41 -28.57
N LEU A 477 -15.18 -22.23 -28.04
CA LEU A 477 -14.43 -20.98 -28.14
C LEU A 477 -13.97 -20.68 -29.57
N ALA A 478 -13.52 -21.69 -30.31
CA ALA A 478 -13.06 -21.55 -31.69
C ALA A 478 -14.21 -21.29 -32.68
N ASP A 479 -15.36 -21.90 -32.45
CA ASP A 479 -16.58 -21.71 -33.25
C ASP A 479 -17.23 -20.33 -32.98
N GLY A 480 -16.94 -19.73 -31.82
CA GLY A 480 -17.40 -18.39 -31.46
C GLY A 480 -16.60 -17.24 -32.10
N CYS A 481 -16.82 -16.02 -31.60
CA CYS A 481 -15.97 -14.89 -31.94
C CYS A 481 -14.54 -15.16 -31.45
N SER A 482 -13.54 -15.03 -32.33
CA SER A 482 -12.12 -15.20 -32.02
C SER A 482 -11.29 -14.01 -32.51
N TYR A 483 -9.98 -14.04 -32.26
CA TYR A 483 -9.03 -13.04 -32.78
C TYR A 483 -8.42 -13.43 -34.13
N ASP A 484 -8.81 -14.56 -34.71
CA ASP A 484 -8.26 -15.05 -35.97
C ASP A 484 -9.01 -14.44 -37.17
N LEU A 485 -8.53 -13.28 -37.63
CA LEU A 485 -9.18 -12.50 -38.70
C LEU A 485 -9.26 -13.25 -40.04
N ASP A 486 -8.40 -14.25 -40.28
CA ASP A 486 -8.43 -15.05 -41.51
C ASP A 486 -9.67 -15.93 -41.58
N PHE A 487 -10.23 -16.31 -40.42
CA PHE A 487 -11.38 -17.21 -40.30
C PHE A 487 -12.60 -16.56 -39.63
N LEU A 488 -12.48 -15.34 -39.10
CA LEU A 488 -13.56 -14.66 -38.40
C LEU A 488 -14.66 -14.20 -39.36
N THR A 489 -15.84 -14.83 -39.26
CA THR A 489 -17.01 -14.46 -40.06
C THR A 489 -17.93 -13.46 -39.34
N PRO A 490 -18.74 -12.66 -40.06
CA PRO A 490 -19.75 -11.80 -39.42
C PRO A 490 -20.72 -12.55 -38.50
N ALA A 491 -21.05 -13.80 -38.83
CA ALA A 491 -21.89 -14.65 -38.00
C ALA A 491 -21.23 -15.00 -36.65
N GLN A 492 -19.91 -15.24 -36.64
CA GLN A 492 -19.14 -15.46 -35.41
C GLN A 492 -18.94 -14.19 -34.61
N MET A 493 -18.74 -13.04 -35.26
CA MET A 493 -18.72 -11.75 -34.54
C MET A 493 -20.06 -11.49 -33.83
N ALA A 494 -21.17 -11.94 -34.43
CA ALA A 494 -22.48 -11.83 -33.81
C ALA A 494 -22.62 -12.70 -32.54
N THR A 495 -21.80 -13.73 -32.34
CA THR A 495 -21.82 -14.57 -31.13
C THR A 495 -20.86 -14.08 -30.04
N ALA A 496 -20.18 -12.95 -30.22
CA ALA A 496 -19.31 -12.37 -29.19
C ALA A 496 -20.05 -12.17 -27.86
N ALA A 497 -19.41 -12.54 -26.75
CA ALA A 497 -19.97 -12.43 -25.41
C ALA A 497 -20.19 -10.98 -24.96
N GLY A 498 -19.48 -10.02 -25.56
CA GLY A 498 -19.66 -8.59 -25.34
C GLY A 498 -19.36 -7.79 -26.61
N ARG A 499 -19.97 -6.61 -26.70
CA ARG A 499 -19.75 -5.63 -27.77
C ARG A 499 -19.73 -4.25 -27.13
N VAL A 500 -18.60 -3.57 -27.19
CA VAL A 500 -18.45 -2.23 -26.63
C VAL A 500 -18.70 -1.21 -27.74
N PRO A 501 -19.74 -0.37 -27.65
CA PRO A 501 -19.96 0.70 -28.62
C PRO A 501 -18.79 1.70 -28.60
N ALA A 502 -18.41 2.21 -29.78
CA ALA A 502 -17.34 3.21 -29.90
C ALA A 502 -17.56 4.43 -29.00
N ALA A 503 -18.81 4.88 -28.83
CA ALA A 503 -19.16 6.00 -27.95
C ALA A 503 -18.93 5.68 -26.46
N THR A 504 -19.23 4.45 -26.03
CA THR A 504 -18.96 4.00 -24.66
C THR A 504 -17.46 3.97 -24.40
N TYR A 505 -16.69 3.39 -25.32
CA TYR A 505 -15.23 3.36 -25.19
C TYR A 505 -14.61 4.77 -25.22
N ALA A 506 -15.14 5.69 -26.04
CA ALA A 506 -14.69 7.07 -26.04
C ALA A 506 -14.86 7.73 -24.67
N GLY A 507 -16.00 7.51 -23.99
CA GLY A 507 -16.21 7.99 -22.63
C GLY A 507 -15.22 7.42 -21.61
N TRP A 508 -14.89 6.12 -21.71
CA TRP A 508 -13.84 5.52 -20.88
C TRP A 508 -12.45 6.07 -21.19
N HIS A 509 -12.14 6.26 -22.47
CA HIS A 509 -10.87 6.80 -22.95
C HIS A 509 -10.64 8.23 -22.47
N ASP A 510 -11.68 9.05 -22.42
CA ASP A 510 -11.60 10.43 -21.92
C ASP A 510 -11.22 10.49 -20.43
N GLY A 511 -11.52 9.46 -19.65
CA GLY A 511 -11.10 9.30 -18.27
C GLY A 511 -9.63 8.88 -18.08
N PHE A 512 -8.91 8.46 -19.13
CA PHE A 512 -7.49 8.11 -19.03
C PHE A 512 -6.61 9.35 -18.84
N THR A 513 -5.42 9.18 -18.26
CA THR A 513 -4.49 10.30 -18.09
C THR A 513 -4.03 10.86 -19.45
N PRO A 514 -3.65 12.15 -19.51
CA PRO A 514 -3.14 12.74 -20.76
C PRO A 514 -1.97 11.95 -21.39
N PRO A 515 -0.97 11.45 -20.63
CA PRO A 515 0.09 10.60 -21.18
C PRO A 515 -0.45 9.33 -21.86
N VAL A 516 -1.40 8.63 -21.22
CA VAL A 516 -1.98 7.39 -21.79
C VAL A 516 -2.69 7.68 -23.11
N ARG A 517 -3.51 8.74 -23.16
CA ARG A 517 -4.23 9.13 -24.39
C ARG A 517 -3.26 9.52 -25.51
N ALA A 518 -2.18 10.23 -25.18
CA ALA A 518 -1.16 10.60 -26.16
C ALA A 518 -0.45 9.36 -26.74
N THR A 519 0.00 8.44 -25.88
CA THR A 519 0.65 7.19 -26.32
C THR A 519 -0.29 6.31 -27.15
N LEU A 520 -1.58 6.22 -26.77
CA LEU A 520 -2.57 5.49 -27.56
C LEU A 520 -2.81 6.16 -28.92
N ALA A 521 -2.93 7.48 -28.97
CA ALA A 521 -3.14 8.22 -30.21
C ALA A 521 -1.96 8.05 -31.18
N GLU A 522 -0.73 8.05 -30.66
CA GLU A 522 0.49 7.81 -31.44
C GLU A 522 0.55 6.38 -31.97
N ALA A 523 0.30 5.38 -31.11
CA ALA A 523 0.44 3.98 -31.48
C ALA A 523 -0.72 3.43 -32.33
N TRP A 524 -1.95 3.90 -32.07
CA TRP A 524 -3.19 3.26 -32.57
C TRP A 524 -4.21 4.23 -33.16
N GLY A 525 -3.94 5.54 -33.15
CA GLY A 525 -4.84 6.57 -33.67
C GLY A 525 -5.96 6.96 -32.71
N ALA A 526 -6.99 7.63 -33.21
CA ALA A 526 -8.13 8.03 -32.38
C ALA A 526 -8.99 6.82 -31.94
N PRO A 527 -9.60 6.85 -30.75
CA PRO A 527 -10.54 5.81 -30.32
C PRO A 527 -11.72 5.70 -31.31
N PRO A 528 -12.28 4.51 -31.55
CA PRO A 528 -11.95 3.21 -30.93
C PRO A 528 -10.75 2.50 -31.57
N GLY A 529 -10.03 3.14 -32.49
CA GLY A 529 -9.02 2.50 -33.33
C GLY A 529 -9.63 1.59 -34.40
N ARG A 530 -8.78 0.76 -35.01
CA ARG A 530 -9.16 -0.19 -36.08
C ARG A 530 -9.04 -1.66 -35.69
N VAL A 531 -8.28 -1.96 -34.64
CA VAL A 531 -7.95 -3.33 -34.21
C VAL A 531 -9.20 -3.94 -33.57
N TYR A 532 -9.68 -5.07 -34.11
CA TYR A 532 -10.93 -5.76 -33.72
C TYR A 532 -12.15 -4.84 -33.59
N THR A 533 -12.23 -3.84 -34.46
CA THR A 533 -13.36 -2.91 -34.56
C THR A 533 -14.18 -3.22 -35.81
N HIS A 534 -15.48 -3.47 -35.65
CA HIS A 534 -16.40 -3.72 -36.77
C HIS A 534 -17.79 -3.15 -36.46
N ASP A 535 -18.44 -2.53 -37.44
CA ASP A 535 -19.74 -1.87 -37.28
C ASP A 535 -19.81 -0.92 -36.07
N GLY A 536 -18.73 -0.18 -35.81
CA GLY A 536 -18.65 0.77 -34.69
C GLY A 536 -18.56 0.13 -33.30
N HIS A 537 -18.26 -1.17 -33.20
CA HIS A 537 -18.13 -1.89 -31.95
C HIS A 537 -16.76 -2.58 -31.82
N LEU A 538 -16.27 -2.66 -30.59
CA LEU A 538 -15.12 -3.47 -30.18
C LEU A 538 -15.66 -4.78 -29.57
N TYR A 539 -15.32 -5.92 -30.15
CA TYR A 539 -15.90 -7.21 -29.77
C TYR A 539 -15.12 -7.86 -28.63
N VAL A 540 -15.83 -8.57 -27.75
CA VAL A 540 -15.24 -9.32 -26.64
C VAL A 540 -15.45 -10.83 -26.89
N PRO A 541 -14.42 -11.51 -27.41
CA PRO A 541 -14.38 -12.97 -27.54
C PRO A 541 -14.51 -13.72 -26.21
N GLY A 542 -15.40 -14.71 -26.18
CA GLY A 542 -15.55 -15.61 -25.05
C GLY A 542 -16.94 -16.24 -24.98
N LEU A 543 -17.18 -17.01 -23.92
CA LEU A 543 -18.42 -17.73 -23.63
C LEU A 543 -18.94 -17.33 -22.24
N ARG A 544 -20.25 -17.36 -22.06
CA ARG A 544 -20.90 -17.13 -20.77
C ARG A 544 -21.54 -18.41 -20.25
N PHE A 545 -21.33 -18.68 -18.97
CA PHE A 545 -21.83 -19.83 -18.22
C PHE A 545 -22.52 -19.29 -16.97
N GLY A 546 -23.75 -18.79 -17.10
CA GLY A 546 -24.44 -18.05 -16.03
C GLY A 546 -23.71 -16.75 -15.69
N ASN A 547 -23.28 -16.61 -14.43
CA ASN A 547 -22.49 -15.49 -13.92
C ASN A 547 -20.97 -15.65 -14.14
N VAL A 548 -20.53 -16.71 -14.81
CA VAL A 548 -19.11 -16.91 -15.13
C VAL A 548 -18.86 -16.62 -16.62
N PHE A 549 -17.84 -15.82 -16.90
CA PHE A 549 -17.38 -15.54 -18.26
C PHE A 549 -16.04 -16.24 -18.50
N VAL A 550 -15.91 -17.00 -19.58
CA VAL A 550 -14.63 -17.57 -20.04
C VAL A 550 -14.22 -16.84 -21.31
N GLY A 551 -13.18 -16.02 -21.20
CA GLY A 551 -12.71 -15.14 -22.28
C GLY A 551 -11.30 -15.46 -22.73
N VAL A 552 -10.99 -15.02 -23.95
CA VAL A 552 -9.64 -15.12 -24.51
C VAL A 552 -8.94 -13.77 -24.35
N GLN A 553 -7.76 -13.76 -23.73
CA GLN A 553 -7.01 -12.52 -23.52
C GLN A 553 -6.73 -11.84 -24.87
N PRO A 554 -6.97 -10.52 -25.00
CA PRO A 554 -6.66 -9.81 -26.22
C PRO A 554 -5.18 -9.87 -26.59
N PRO A 555 -4.86 -9.89 -27.90
CA PRO A 555 -3.48 -9.84 -28.35
C PRO A 555 -2.85 -8.48 -28.04
N ARG A 556 -1.51 -8.49 -27.93
CA ARG A 556 -0.72 -7.33 -27.51
C ARG A 556 -0.60 -6.21 -28.56
N GLY A 557 -0.95 -6.50 -29.82
CA GLY A 557 -0.93 -5.57 -30.95
C GLY A 557 0.25 -5.74 -31.92
N PHE A 558 1.30 -6.51 -31.58
CA PHE A 558 2.47 -6.67 -32.47
C PHE A 558 2.16 -7.30 -33.84
N GLY A 559 1.11 -8.13 -33.94
CA GLY A 559 0.63 -8.64 -35.23
C GLY A 559 0.00 -7.55 -36.10
N ASP A 560 -0.65 -6.56 -35.49
CA ASP A 560 -1.31 -5.43 -36.14
C ASP A 560 -0.35 -4.25 -36.43
N ASN A 561 0.82 -4.25 -35.79
CA ASN A 561 1.94 -3.36 -36.09
C ASN A 561 3.27 -4.16 -36.14
N PRO A 562 3.54 -4.91 -37.22
CA PRO A 562 4.75 -5.73 -37.32
C PRO A 562 6.06 -4.94 -37.27
N ILE A 563 6.04 -3.66 -37.67
CA ILE A 563 7.22 -2.78 -37.62
C ILE A 563 7.63 -2.51 -36.17
N ALA A 564 6.67 -2.38 -35.25
CA ALA A 564 6.92 -2.17 -33.83
C ALA A 564 7.71 -3.32 -33.17
N ILE A 565 7.66 -4.54 -33.73
CA ILE A 565 8.48 -5.67 -33.26
C ILE A 565 9.98 -5.32 -33.28
N TYR A 566 10.42 -4.55 -34.27
CA TYR A 566 11.83 -4.19 -34.47
C TYR A 566 12.23 -2.89 -33.75
N HIS A 567 11.27 -2.00 -33.48
CA HIS A 567 11.57 -0.62 -33.09
C HIS A 567 10.92 -0.15 -31.78
N SER A 568 9.95 -0.88 -31.23
CA SER A 568 9.13 -0.41 -30.11
C SER A 568 8.78 -1.56 -29.15
N PRO A 569 9.73 -2.01 -28.31
CA PRO A 569 9.45 -3.02 -27.28
C PRO A 569 8.40 -2.56 -26.25
N ASP A 570 8.19 -1.26 -26.14
CA ASP A 570 7.27 -0.53 -25.27
C ASP A 570 5.93 -0.18 -25.93
N LEU A 571 5.62 -0.72 -27.12
CA LEU A 571 4.37 -0.50 -27.86
C LEU A 571 3.14 -0.52 -26.93
N ALA A 572 2.30 0.51 -26.89
CA ALA A 572 1.07 0.48 -26.07
C ALA A 572 0.10 -0.65 -26.50
N PRO A 573 -0.75 -1.18 -25.61
CA PRO A 573 -1.80 -2.10 -26.03
C PRO A 573 -2.84 -1.38 -26.93
N PRO A 574 -3.45 -2.08 -27.91
CA PRO A 574 -4.51 -1.49 -28.73
C PRO A 574 -5.71 -1.02 -27.90
N HIS A 575 -6.50 -0.09 -28.45
CA HIS A 575 -7.76 0.35 -27.84
C HIS A 575 -8.70 -0.81 -27.46
N HIS A 576 -8.79 -1.83 -28.33
CA HIS A 576 -9.53 -3.07 -28.08
C HIS A 576 -9.13 -3.78 -26.78
N TYR A 577 -7.83 -3.86 -26.50
CA TYR A 577 -7.32 -4.50 -25.28
C TYR A 577 -7.88 -3.80 -24.04
N LEU A 578 -7.85 -2.46 -24.03
CA LEU A 578 -8.36 -1.67 -22.91
C LEU A 578 -9.89 -1.76 -22.79
N ALA A 579 -10.59 -1.76 -23.94
CA ALA A 579 -12.04 -1.94 -23.97
C ALA A 579 -12.47 -3.31 -23.42
N TYR A 580 -11.70 -4.37 -23.68
CA TYR A 580 -11.97 -5.71 -23.14
C TYR A 580 -11.96 -5.71 -21.61
N TYR A 581 -10.91 -5.18 -20.96
CA TYR A 581 -10.85 -5.16 -19.50
C TYR A 581 -11.81 -4.15 -18.86
N ARG A 582 -12.10 -3.02 -19.52
CA ARG A 582 -13.15 -2.11 -19.08
C ARG A 582 -14.53 -2.75 -19.17
N TRP A 583 -14.81 -3.49 -20.24
CA TRP A 583 -16.04 -4.27 -20.36
C TRP A 583 -16.16 -5.31 -19.24
N LEU A 584 -15.08 -6.03 -18.90
CA LEU A 584 -15.09 -6.97 -17.77
C LEU A 584 -15.50 -6.28 -16.46
N ARG A 585 -14.93 -5.10 -16.20
CA ARG A 585 -15.10 -4.36 -14.96
C ARG A 585 -16.46 -3.66 -14.86
N ASP A 586 -16.86 -2.96 -15.92
CA ASP A 586 -17.91 -1.95 -15.88
C ASP A 586 -19.23 -2.48 -16.49
N ASP A 587 -19.17 -3.33 -17.54
CA ASP A 587 -20.36 -3.83 -18.23
C ASP A 587 -20.75 -5.26 -17.78
N PHE A 588 -19.81 -6.21 -17.84
CA PHE A 588 -19.99 -7.52 -17.23
C PHE A 588 -20.04 -7.42 -15.70
N GLY A 589 -19.41 -6.39 -15.14
CA GLY A 589 -19.44 -6.13 -13.70
C GLY A 589 -18.79 -7.25 -12.91
N ALA A 590 -17.63 -7.73 -13.36
CA ALA A 590 -16.86 -8.76 -12.67
C ALA A 590 -16.57 -8.32 -11.22
N HIS A 591 -16.77 -9.25 -10.29
CA HIS A 591 -16.31 -9.10 -8.90
C HIS A 591 -14.84 -9.53 -8.76
N ALA A 592 -14.39 -10.45 -9.62
CA ALA A 592 -13.00 -10.87 -9.70
C ALA A 592 -12.64 -11.36 -11.11
N VAL A 593 -11.36 -11.27 -11.44
CA VAL A 593 -10.76 -11.88 -12.64
C VAL A 593 -9.79 -12.99 -12.23
N VAL A 594 -9.79 -14.08 -12.99
CA VAL A 594 -8.87 -15.20 -12.83
C VAL A 594 -8.13 -15.41 -14.14
N HIS A 595 -6.84 -15.11 -14.21
CA HIS A 595 -6.02 -15.50 -15.35
C HIS A 595 -5.58 -16.95 -15.17
N VAL A 596 -5.94 -17.84 -16.09
CA VAL A 596 -5.74 -19.29 -15.90
C VAL A 596 -4.46 -19.74 -16.59
N GLY A 597 -3.42 -19.99 -15.79
CA GLY A 597 -2.15 -20.58 -16.22
C GLY A 597 -1.11 -19.56 -16.69
N LYS A 598 0.17 -19.90 -16.49
CA LYS A 598 1.33 -19.09 -16.90
C LYS A 598 1.46 -19.07 -18.44
N HIS A 599 1.59 -17.93 -19.12
CA HIS A 599 1.42 -16.56 -18.64
C HIS A 599 0.53 -15.78 -19.62
N GLY A 600 -0.28 -14.89 -19.08
CA GLY A 600 -0.91 -13.81 -19.80
C GLY A 600 0.08 -12.72 -20.20
N ASN A 601 -0.43 -11.61 -20.72
CA ASN A 601 0.36 -10.48 -21.22
C ASN A 601 0.08 -9.16 -20.47
N LEU A 602 -0.76 -9.17 -19.43
CA LEU A 602 -1.25 -7.96 -18.75
C LEU A 602 -0.17 -7.34 -17.85
N GLU A 603 0.47 -8.17 -17.05
CA GLU A 603 1.58 -7.82 -16.15
C GLU A 603 2.85 -7.40 -16.92
N TRP A 604 2.87 -7.63 -18.23
CA TRP A 604 3.94 -7.28 -19.16
C TRP A 604 3.65 -6.06 -20.03
N LEU A 605 2.49 -5.40 -19.84
CA LEU A 605 2.19 -4.15 -20.54
C LEU A 605 3.18 -3.03 -20.14
N PRO A 606 3.32 -1.98 -20.97
CA PRO A 606 4.31 -0.93 -20.76
C PRO A 606 3.96 -0.09 -19.53
N GLY A 607 4.98 0.41 -18.86
CA GLY A 607 4.86 1.20 -17.64
C GLY A 607 5.97 0.87 -16.65
N LYS A 608 5.87 1.41 -15.44
CA LYS A 608 6.88 1.23 -14.39
C LYS A 608 7.08 -0.25 -14.04
N ALA A 609 8.29 -0.62 -13.62
CA ALA A 609 8.63 -1.99 -13.22
C ALA A 609 7.90 -2.43 -11.93
N LEU A 610 7.72 -1.51 -10.98
CA LEU A 610 7.04 -1.73 -9.70
C LEU A 610 6.48 -0.40 -9.17
N GLY A 611 5.43 -0.45 -8.34
CA GLY A 611 4.80 0.75 -7.79
C GLY A 611 4.18 1.59 -8.90
N LEU A 612 3.16 1.02 -9.55
CA LEU A 612 2.59 1.56 -10.77
C LEU A 612 1.95 2.94 -10.57
N SER A 613 1.98 3.73 -11.64
CA SER A 613 1.23 4.98 -11.76
C SER A 613 -0.03 4.78 -12.59
N ALA A 614 -0.92 5.78 -12.57
CA ALA A 614 -2.15 5.84 -13.36
C ALA A 614 -1.93 5.68 -14.87
N SER A 615 -0.69 5.93 -15.31
CA SER A 615 -0.29 5.86 -16.71
C SER A 615 0.33 4.53 -17.10
N CYS A 616 0.47 3.59 -16.16
CA CYS A 616 0.98 2.25 -16.43
C CYS A 616 -0.14 1.38 -16.99
N PHE A 617 0.06 0.81 -18.18
CA PHE A 617 -0.98 0.06 -18.87
C PHE A 617 -1.54 -1.17 -18.14
N PRO A 618 -0.79 -1.90 -17.28
CA PRO A 618 -1.39 -2.94 -16.44
C PRO A 618 -2.51 -2.38 -15.53
N GLU A 619 -2.30 -1.20 -14.93
CA GLU A 619 -3.29 -0.52 -14.09
C GLU A 619 -4.42 0.10 -14.92
N VAL A 620 -4.10 0.70 -16.08
CA VAL A 620 -5.12 1.24 -17.00
C VAL A 620 -6.10 0.13 -17.41
N ALA A 621 -5.59 -1.06 -17.74
CA ALA A 621 -6.40 -2.21 -18.12
C ALA A 621 -7.17 -2.80 -16.91
N LEU A 622 -6.46 -3.33 -15.92
CA LEU A 622 -7.04 -4.10 -14.82
C LEU A 622 -7.77 -3.23 -13.77
N ASN A 623 -7.19 -2.07 -13.47
CA ASN A 623 -7.67 -1.11 -12.49
C ASN A 623 -7.91 -1.78 -11.11
N ASP A 624 -9.05 -1.55 -10.47
CA ASP A 624 -9.36 -1.99 -9.12
C ASP A 624 -9.97 -3.42 -9.04
N LEU A 625 -9.91 -4.21 -10.12
CA LEU A 625 -10.44 -5.59 -10.10
C LEU A 625 -9.56 -6.52 -9.26
N PRO A 626 -10.12 -7.25 -8.28
CA PRO A 626 -9.46 -8.37 -7.62
C PRO A 626 -8.99 -9.40 -8.65
N HIS A 627 -7.72 -9.79 -8.56
CA HIS A 627 -7.05 -10.60 -9.56
C HIS A 627 -6.46 -11.86 -8.91
N PHE A 628 -6.91 -13.01 -9.36
CA PHE A 628 -6.39 -14.33 -8.98
C PHE A 628 -5.67 -14.97 -10.15
N TYR A 629 -4.66 -15.76 -9.87
CA TYR A 629 -3.81 -16.27 -10.93
C TYR A 629 -3.21 -17.64 -10.57
N PRO A 630 -3.86 -18.73 -11.00
CA PRO A 630 -3.24 -20.05 -11.02
C PRO A 630 -1.91 -20.04 -11.77
N PHE A 631 -0.82 -20.35 -11.08
CA PHE A 631 0.55 -20.19 -11.59
C PHE A 631 1.44 -21.38 -11.23
N ILE A 632 2.37 -21.77 -12.10
CA ILE A 632 3.22 -22.93 -11.84
C ILE A 632 4.25 -22.66 -10.72
N VAL A 633 4.32 -23.56 -9.73
CA VAL A 633 5.11 -23.39 -8.50
C VAL A 633 6.61 -23.16 -8.75
N ASN A 634 7.17 -23.74 -9.83
CA ASN A 634 8.60 -23.67 -10.13
C ASN A 634 8.99 -22.43 -10.95
N ASN A 635 8.07 -21.47 -11.17
CA ASN A 635 8.37 -20.23 -11.87
C ASN A 635 8.03 -18.97 -11.03
N PRO A 636 8.72 -18.76 -9.90
CA PRO A 636 8.43 -17.64 -9.01
C PRO A 636 8.72 -16.27 -9.63
N GLY A 637 9.66 -16.18 -10.59
CA GLY A 637 10.06 -14.91 -11.21
C GLY A 637 8.90 -14.22 -11.94
N GLU A 638 8.21 -14.93 -12.83
CA GLU A 638 7.08 -14.35 -13.57
C GLU A 638 5.82 -14.24 -12.69
N GLY A 639 5.60 -15.17 -11.76
CA GLY A 639 4.51 -15.03 -10.78
C GLY A 639 4.67 -13.76 -9.94
N THR A 640 5.90 -13.45 -9.53
CA THR A 640 6.23 -12.21 -8.82
C THR A 640 5.96 -10.96 -9.66
N GLN A 641 6.21 -11.01 -10.98
CA GLN A 641 5.85 -9.90 -11.89
C GLN A 641 4.34 -9.62 -11.84
N ALA A 642 3.50 -10.65 -11.87
CA ALA A 642 2.05 -10.50 -11.76
C ALA A 642 1.62 -9.96 -10.39
N LYS A 643 2.25 -10.41 -9.28
CA LYS A 643 2.01 -9.83 -7.94
C LYS A 643 2.27 -8.33 -7.91
N ARG A 644 3.38 -7.90 -8.52
CA ARG A 644 3.94 -6.54 -8.42
C ARG A 644 3.38 -5.54 -9.43
N ARG A 645 2.88 -6.00 -10.58
CA ARG A 645 2.36 -5.15 -11.67
C ARG A 645 0.87 -5.33 -11.96
N ALA A 646 0.22 -6.26 -11.29
CA ALA A 646 -1.21 -6.52 -11.49
C ALA A 646 -1.92 -6.96 -10.20
N HIS A 647 -1.32 -6.66 -9.03
CA HIS A 647 -1.83 -7.00 -7.69
C HIS A 647 -2.39 -8.43 -7.59
N ALA A 648 -1.73 -9.37 -8.29
CA ALA A 648 -2.23 -10.72 -8.45
C ALA A 648 -2.09 -11.53 -7.15
N THR A 649 -3.14 -12.28 -6.83
CA THR A 649 -3.12 -13.36 -5.85
C THR A 649 -2.68 -14.63 -6.56
N ILE A 650 -1.40 -14.98 -6.42
CA ILE A 650 -0.87 -16.21 -7.01
C ILE A 650 -1.38 -17.42 -6.24
N LEU A 651 -2.01 -18.34 -6.97
CA LEU A 651 -2.44 -19.65 -6.47
C LEU A 651 -1.54 -20.69 -7.14
N ASP A 652 -0.56 -21.23 -6.43
CA ASP A 652 0.41 -22.11 -7.05
C ASP A 652 -0.18 -23.49 -7.40
N HIS A 653 0.18 -24.00 -8.56
CA HIS A 653 -0.14 -25.37 -8.97
C HIS A 653 1.14 -26.19 -9.18
N LEU A 654 1.02 -27.50 -9.00
CA LEU A 654 2.12 -28.44 -9.16
C LEU A 654 2.64 -28.45 -10.61
N ILE A 655 3.90 -28.84 -10.74
CA ILE A 655 4.50 -29.21 -12.02
C ILE A 655 3.79 -30.46 -12.59
N PRO A 656 3.87 -30.70 -13.92
CA PRO A 656 3.42 -31.95 -14.50
C PRO A 656 4.03 -33.17 -13.80
N SER A 657 3.32 -34.30 -13.84
CA SER A 657 3.89 -35.57 -13.39
C SER A 657 5.15 -35.88 -14.20
N MET A 658 6.30 -35.92 -13.52
CA MET A 658 7.59 -36.18 -14.15
C MET A 658 7.82 -37.70 -14.27
N GLN A 659 8.37 -38.14 -15.39
CA GLN A 659 8.86 -39.51 -15.61
C GLN A 659 10.28 -39.45 -16.17
N THR A 660 11.05 -40.51 -15.95
CA THR A 660 12.35 -40.69 -16.63
C THR A 660 12.09 -40.76 -18.14
N ALA A 661 12.95 -40.12 -18.95
CA ALA A 661 12.79 -40.13 -20.40
C ALA A 661 12.95 -41.54 -21.02
N ASP A 662 13.66 -42.42 -20.31
CA ASP A 662 14.09 -43.76 -20.71
C ASP A 662 14.78 -43.82 -22.09
N SER A 663 15.43 -44.95 -22.40
CA SER A 663 15.99 -45.15 -23.72
C SER A 663 14.93 -45.70 -24.67
N TYR A 664 14.95 -45.23 -25.91
CA TYR A 664 14.01 -45.68 -26.94
C TYR A 664 14.73 -45.84 -28.29
N ASN A 665 14.16 -46.68 -29.15
CA ASN A 665 14.66 -46.96 -30.51
C ASN A 665 16.16 -47.29 -30.53
N GLU A 666 16.95 -46.56 -31.33
CA GLU A 666 18.37 -46.81 -31.51
C GLU A 666 19.19 -46.54 -30.23
N ILE A 667 18.75 -45.64 -29.35
CA ILE A 667 19.44 -45.35 -28.09
C ILE A 667 19.37 -46.57 -27.17
N SER A 668 18.21 -47.21 -27.08
CA SER A 668 18.05 -48.46 -26.32
C SER A 668 18.91 -49.59 -26.92
N ARG A 669 19.06 -49.62 -28.24
CA ARG A 669 19.96 -50.57 -28.91
C ARG A 669 21.44 -50.30 -28.62
N VAL A 670 21.85 -49.03 -28.54
CA VAL A 670 23.23 -48.66 -28.17
C VAL A 670 23.51 -49.10 -26.73
N GLU A 671 22.60 -48.88 -25.79
CA GLU A 671 22.74 -49.37 -24.41
C GLU A 671 22.95 -50.89 -24.37
N GLN A 672 22.12 -51.65 -25.10
CA GLN A 672 22.28 -53.11 -25.23
C GLN A 672 23.63 -53.51 -25.83
N LEU A 673 24.11 -52.80 -26.87
CA LEU A 673 25.41 -53.07 -27.49
C LEU A 673 26.58 -52.71 -26.57
N MET A 674 26.43 -51.69 -25.71
CA MET A 674 27.42 -51.36 -24.69
C MET A 674 27.50 -52.48 -23.65
N ASP A 675 26.35 -52.98 -23.19
CA ASP A 675 26.29 -54.13 -22.29
C ASP A 675 26.92 -55.38 -22.93
N GLU A 676 26.61 -55.66 -24.21
CA GLU A 676 27.20 -56.76 -24.97
C GLU A 676 28.72 -56.60 -25.13
N TYR A 677 29.20 -55.38 -25.43
CA TYR A 677 30.63 -55.09 -25.51
C TYR A 677 31.35 -55.43 -24.20
N TYR A 678 30.80 -55.03 -23.05
CA TYR A 678 31.37 -55.35 -21.74
C TYR A 678 31.35 -56.85 -21.44
N GLN A 679 30.29 -57.57 -21.84
CA GLN A 679 30.22 -59.03 -21.70
C GLN A 679 31.24 -59.75 -22.59
N VAL A 680 31.51 -59.25 -23.80
CA VAL A 680 32.50 -59.82 -24.73
C VAL A 680 33.94 -59.51 -24.29
N GLN A 681 34.16 -58.45 -23.52
CA GLN A 681 35.50 -58.06 -23.05
C GLN A 681 35.99 -58.91 -21.86
N THR A 682 35.09 -59.45 -21.05
CA THR A 682 35.37 -60.38 -19.93
C THR A 682 35.39 -61.83 -20.38
#